data_AF-A0AAE1YQF5-F1
#
_entry.id   AF-A0AAE1YQF5-F1
#
_cell.length_a   1.000
_cell.length_b   1.000
_cell.length_c   1.000
_cell.angle_alpha   90.00
_cell.angle_beta   90.00
_cell.angle_gamma   90.00
#
_symmetry.space_group_name_H-M   'P 1'
#
loop_
_entity.id
_entity.type
_entity.pdbx_description
1 polymer ?
#
loop_
_entity_poly.entity_id
_entity_poly.type
_entity_poly.pdbx_seq_one_letter_code
_entity_poly.pdbx_strand_id
1 'polypeptide(L)'
;MPLFISEEEFQRCSGDAGLVAEKADVFIRELYSQIETVKAEADAASITLEQTCSLIEQKYVSLSAEHSSLQFQHSELNSSLEQRTSELGQLQSEKQQLLLQSIEKDGEIERLKREASELHKSKRQLMELLEQKDLEVSEKNATIKSYLDKIVNLTENAASKEARVADLESELGRLQATSARALQEKELLERHNTWLNEELTAKVDSLIQLRKAHGELEADMTSKLADVENKFKESSSSLKLHKDRVRELEEKLSSTERELLSTKDAAAAAEERFSAEIATVSKLVDLYKESSEEWSKKSAELEGVIKALETHLNQVESDYKDRLEKEESARKEVEKESAGLKEKLQTTTAELETLRKENELKLLPLSSFTTDTWVNSVNTDEMGEDDRAIVPRIPSGVSGTALAASLLRDGWTLAKMYSKYQEAVDALRHEQLGRKQTQAILERVLYEIEEKAGVIMDEREEHERLAEAYSALNEKLQHSLSEHSALQTTIQELKASLKRQERDYVVAQKEIADLQKQVAILLKECRDVQLRCGSVACYNDEELITGPAVPLNAESNTENIISERLLTFKDINGLVEQNVQLRSLVRNLSDQIEEKEAELKDKYEKELQKHTEEAASKVNAVLLKAQEQATMIESLHTAVAMYKKLYEEEHKLHAHTTHPQEAVPERGSMEIVPLREFSHDTSRKVPEQALERLKNLEEDLAKSRNDIISLRAERDKLALEAQFAQEKLARFMKEFEHQREEHNGLIARNVEFSQLVVDYQRKLREGAESVDASNELSRKLTMEVSILKHEKEILQNSEKRASDEVRSLSERVHRLQASLDTLQSTEEVREEARAMERRKQEEYIHKIEREWAEAKRELQEERDNVRNLTLERESTLKNALRQVEELSKELASALQSVAVAESKAAVAEARCSDLEKIMEAGRTKDPDGADGPSSSSEKILANFRDEIEKLREEAQASKDHMLQADEVKRFIRSSSFIHLENAS
;
A
#
# COMPACT_ATOMS: atom_id res chain seq x y z
N MET A 1 125.20 15.37 -178.15
CA MET A 1 124.74 14.89 -179.47
C MET A 1 123.45 14.09 -179.34
N PRO A 2 123.40 12.74 -179.21
CA PRO A 2 122.17 11.96 -179.48
C PRO A 2 120.97 12.23 -178.56
N LEU A 3 121.17 12.88 -177.41
CA LEU A 3 120.10 13.27 -176.49
C LEU A 3 119.43 14.62 -176.82
N PHE A 4 119.99 15.43 -177.73
CA PHE A 4 119.46 16.75 -178.11
C PHE A 4 119.52 17.07 -179.62
N ILE A 5 120.24 16.25 -180.42
CA ILE A 5 120.27 16.29 -181.89
C ILE A 5 120.33 14.85 -182.41
N SER A 6 119.48 14.51 -183.38
CA SER A 6 119.48 13.18 -184.01
C SER A 6 120.64 13.00 -184.98
N GLU A 7 121.01 11.77 -185.27
CA GLU A 7 122.19 11.48 -186.11
C GLU A 7 122.01 11.94 -187.57
N GLU A 8 120.75 12.00 -188.07
CA GLU A 8 120.42 12.61 -189.36
C GLU A 8 120.53 14.14 -189.36
N GLU A 9 120.07 14.81 -188.31
CA GLU A 9 120.25 16.27 -188.17
C GLU A 9 121.74 16.61 -188.05
N PHE A 10 122.50 15.81 -187.31
CA PHE A 10 123.94 15.99 -187.13
C PHE A 10 124.71 15.88 -188.47
N GLN A 11 124.33 14.96 -189.36
CA GLN A 11 124.91 14.87 -190.70
C GLN A 11 124.57 16.08 -191.60
N ARG A 12 123.39 16.69 -191.45
CA ARG A 12 123.02 17.90 -192.22
C ARG A 12 123.68 19.17 -191.67
N CYS A 13 123.90 19.23 -190.36
CA CYS A 13 124.44 20.40 -189.67
C CYS A 13 125.96 20.33 -189.41
N SER A 14 126.68 19.31 -189.88
CA SER A 14 128.12 19.15 -189.62
C SER A 14 129.02 20.27 -190.20
N GLY A 15 128.46 21.17 -191.01
CA GLY A 15 129.14 22.35 -191.55
C GLY A 15 129.00 23.63 -190.72
N ASP A 16 128.11 23.68 -189.72
CA ASP A 16 127.88 24.87 -188.88
C ASP A 16 127.68 24.50 -187.41
N ALA A 17 128.59 24.96 -186.56
CA ALA A 17 128.63 24.60 -185.14
C ALA A 17 127.68 25.42 -184.25
N GLY A 18 127.16 26.56 -184.71
CA GLY A 18 126.37 27.48 -183.87
C GLY A 18 125.05 26.87 -183.38
N LEU A 19 124.26 26.34 -184.33
CA LEU A 19 122.96 25.70 -184.08
C LEU A 19 123.02 24.50 -183.13
N VAL A 20 124.20 23.88 -182.98
CA VAL A 20 124.40 22.71 -182.11
C VAL A 20 124.46 23.10 -180.63
N ALA A 21 124.96 24.30 -180.32
CA ALA A 21 125.05 24.80 -178.95
C ALA A 21 123.68 25.23 -178.40
N GLU A 22 122.90 25.99 -179.16
CA GLU A 22 121.57 26.47 -178.71
C GLU A 22 120.62 25.33 -178.36
N LYS A 23 120.59 24.24 -179.16
CA LYS A 23 119.78 23.05 -178.85
C LYS A 23 120.18 22.37 -177.54
N ALA A 24 121.46 22.44 -177.12
CA ALA A 24 121.89 21.92 -175.83
C ALA A 24 121.45 22.83 -174.67
N ASP A 25 121.62 24.15 -174.83
CA ASP A 25 121.32 25.16 -173.81
C ASP A 25 119.83 25.21 -173.46
N VAL A 26 118.94 25.07 -174.45
CA VAL A 26 117.49 24.98 -174.24
C VAL A 26 117.13 23.74 -173.41
N PHE A 27 117.64 22.57 -173.80
CA PHE A 27 117.39 21.30 -173.09
C PHE A 27 117.90 21.32 -171.64
N ILE A 28 119.05 21.96 -171.39
CA ILE A 28 119.60 22.13 -170.04
C ILE A 28 118.69 23.03 -169.18
N ARG A 29 118.19 24.15 -169.71
CA ARG A 29 117.26 25.05 -168.98
C ARG A 29 115.94 24.35 -168.66
N GLU A 30 115.43 23.56 -169.59
CA GLU A 30 114.17 22.82 -169.41
C GLU A 30 114.31 21.72 -168.33
N LEU A 31 115.45 21.01 -168.28
CA LEU A 31 115.78 20.11 -167.17
C LEU A 31 115.93 20.83 -165.82
N TYR A 32 116.56 22.00 -165.77
CA TYR A 32 116.62 22.79 -164.53
C TYR A 32 115.22 23.21 -164.05
N SER A 33 114.35 23.67 -164.96
CA SER A 33 112.95 24.00 -164.63
C SER A 33 112.19 22.79 -164.06
N GLN A 34 112.38 21.59 -164.61
CA GLN A 34 111.75 20.36 -164.11
C GLN A 34 112.28 19.97 -162.72
N ILE A 35 113.57 20.17 -162.45
CA ILE A 35 114.16 19.92 -161.12
C ILE A 35 113.64 20.91 -160.08
N GLU A 36 113.41 22.17 -160.46
CA GLU A 36 112.82 23.17 -159.56
C GLU A 36 111.33 22.92 -159.26
N THR A 37 110.53 22.50 -160.25
CA THR A 37 109.13 22.12 -160.01
C THR A 37 109.03 20.89 -159.11
N VAL A 38 109.82 19.83 -159.35
CA VAL A 38 109.80 18.61 -158.52
C VAL A 38 110.23 18.89 -157.08
N LYS A 39 111.16 19.84 -156.85
CA LYS A 39 111.50 20.30 -155.49
C LYS A 39 110.35 21.04 -154.83
N ALA A 40 109.73 22.00 -155.53
CA ALA A 40 108.59 22.74 -154.99
C ALA A 40 107.41 21.83 -154.65
N GLU A 41 107.15 20.79 -155.46
CA GLU A 41 106.16 19.75 -155.19
C GLU A 41 106.52 18.90 -153.97
N ALA A 42 107.80 18.51 -153.80
CA ALA A 42 108.26 17.75 -152.65
C ALA A 42 108.23 18.55 -151.33
N ASP A 43 108.65 19.82 -151.37
CA ASP A 43 108.60 20.73 -150.22
C ASP A 43 107.15 21.02 -149.81
N ALA A 44 106.25 21.26 -150.78
CA ALA A 44 104.82 21.38 -150.53
C ALA A 44 104.21 20.10 -149.93
N ALA A 45 104.59 18.93 -150.43
CA ALA A 45 104.15 17.65 -149.89
C ALA A 45 104.61 17.48 -148.42
N SER A 46 105.87 17.81 -148.10
CA SER A 46 106.40 17.80 -146.72
C SER A 46 105.59 18.71 -145.79
N ILE A 47 105.31 19.94 -146.22
CA ILE A 47 104.49 20.90 -145.46
C ILE A 47 103.07 20.37 -145.24
N THR A 48 102.44 19.75 -146.24
CA THR A 48 101.11 19.14 -146.05
C THR A 48 101.15 17.94 -145.09
N LEU A 49 102.21 17.13 -145.12
CA LEU A 49 102.39 16.04 -144.18
C LEU A 49 102.53 16.56 -142.75
N GLU A 50 103.40 17.53 -142.49
CA GLU A 50 103.58 18.17 -141.18
C GLU A 50 102.27 18.81 -140.65
N GLN A 51 101.48 19.44 -141.52
CA GLN A 51 100.15 19.95 -141.18
C GLN A 51 99.17 18.83 -140.84
N THR A 52 99.17 17.71 -141.56
CA THR A 52 98.31 16.56 -141.21
C THR A 52 98.73 15.86 -139.91
N CYS A 53 100.04 15.70 -139.68
CA CYS A 53 100.58 15.13 -138.45
C CYS A 53 100.20 15.97 -137.23
N SER A 54 100.45 17.28 -137.26
CA SER A 54 100.10 18.19 -136.15
C SER A 54 98.58 18.25 -135.88
N LEU A 55 97.73 18.15 -136.92
CA LEU A 55 96.27 18.01 -136.74
C LEU A 55 95.86 16.66 -136.13
N ILE A 56 96.59 15.57 -136.42
CA ILE A 56 96.36 14.25 -135.81
C ILE A 56 96.84 14.24 -134.35
N GLU A 57 98.00 14.85 -134.05
CA GLU A 57 98.52 15.02 -132.70
C GLU A 57 97.58 15.85 -131.81
N GLN A 58 97.08 16.98 -132.30
CA GLN A 58 96.06 17.78 -131.59
C GLN A 58 94.81 16.96 -131.27
N LYS A 59 94.31 16.17 -132.24
CA LYS A 59 93.17 15.26 -132.02
C LYS A 59 93.49 14.19 -130.99
N TYR A 60 94.65 13.55 -131.07
CA TYR A 60 95.08 12.53 -130.12
C TYR A 60 95.21 13.10 -128.70
N VAL A 61 95.77 14.30 -128.53
CA VAL A 61 95.85 15.00 -127.25
C VAL A 61 94.45 15.33 -126.71
N SER A 62 93.51 15.79 -127.55
CA SER A 62 92.13 16.06 -127.12
C SER A 62 91.40 14.79 -126.67
N LEU A 63 91.47 13.70 -127.44
CA LEU A 63 90.86 12.42 -127.11
C LEU A 63 91.50 11.78 -125.87
N SER A 64 92.81 11.94 -125.68
CA SER A 64 93.52 11.50 -124.48
C SER A 64 93.06 12.28 -123.24
N ALA A 65 92.90 13.61 -123.36
CA ALA A 65 92.36 14.45 -122.30
C ALA A 65 90.91 14.07 -121.94
N GLU A 66 90.03 13.91 -122.94
CA GLU A 66 88.65 13.45 -122.74
C GLU A 66 88.60 12.06 -122.08
N HIS A 67 89.41 11.11 -122.56
CA HIS A 67 89.50 9.78 -121.95
C HIS A 67 89.97 9.83 -120.49
N SER A 68 90.98 10.65 -120.18
CA SER A 68 91.44 10.86 -118.80
C SER A 68 90.36 11.49 -117.90
N SER A 69 89.55 12.39 -118.44
CA SER A 69 88.43 13.02 -117.72
C SER A 69 87.29 12.03 -117.45
N LEU A 70 86.92 11.21 -118.45
CA LEU A 70 85.95 10.13 -118.28
C LEU A 70 86.45 9.03 -117.33
N GLN A 71 87.75 8.71 -117.37
CA GLN A 71 88.36 7.76 -116.44
C GLN A 71 88.36 8.30 -115.00
N PHE A 72 88.61 9.60 -114.80
CA PHE A 72 88.45 10.26 -113.50
C PHE A 72 87.00 10.23 -113.01
N GLN A 73 86.04 10.62 -113.86
CA GLN A 73 84.60 10.57 -113.49
C GLN A 73 84.14 9.15 -113.15
N HIS A 74 84.63 8.14 -113.87
CA HIS A 74 84.34 6.73 -113.57
C HIS A 74 84.98 6.28 -112.24
N SER A 75 86.19 6.73 -111.90
CA SER A 75 86.80 6.39 -110.61
C SER A 75 86.13 7.12 -109.45
N GLU A 76 85.73 8.37 -109.63
CA GLU A 76 84.93 9.15 -108.67
C GLU A 76 83.56 8.49 -108.42
N LEU A 77 82.82 8.16 -109.48
CA LEU A 77 81.53 7.47 -109.40
C LEU A 77 81.67 6.08 -108.73
N ASN A 78 82.69 5.28 -109.09
CA ASN A 78 82.96 4.02 -108.41
C ASN A 78 83.22 4.22 -106.91
N SER A 79 84.07 5.19 -106.54
CA SER A 79 84.35 5.47 -105.12
C SER A 79 83.10 5.90 -104.35
N SER A 80 82.19 6.64 -104.98
CA SER A 80 80.89 7.01 -104.38
C SER A 80 79.96 5.80 -104.24
N LEU A 81 79.98 4.86 -105.18
CA LEU A 81 79.19 3.62 -105.14
C LEU A 81 79.74 2.65 -104.08
N GLU A 82 81.06 2.52 -103.96
CA GLU A 82 81.74 1.78 -102.90
C GLU A 82 81.41 2.38 -101.52
N GLN A 83 81.43 3.70 -101.38
CA GLN A 83 80.96 4.38 -100.16
C GLN A 83 79.50 4.05 -99.85
N ARG A 84 78.57 4.25 -100.79
CA ARG A 84 77.13 3.97 -100.57
C ARG A 84 76.83 2.50 -100.31
N THR A 85 77.57 1.57 -100.90
CA THR A 85 77.41 0.14 -100.60
C THR A 85 77.97 -0.22 -99.23
N SER A 86 79.05 0.43 -98.77
CA SER A 86 79.55 0.28 -97.40
C SER A 86 78.60 0.87 -96.35
N GLU A 87 78.00 2.04 -96.61
CA GLU A 87 76.95 2.64 -95.76
C GLU A 87 75.72 1.74 -95.69
N LEU A 88 75.24 1.21 -96.82
CA LEU A 88 74.12 0.26 -96.84
C LEU A 88 74.45 -1.04 -96.11
N GLY A 89 75.70 -1.51 -96.15
CA GLY A 89 76.17 -2.65 -95.37
C GLY A 89 76.15 -2.38 -93.86
N GLN A 90 76.61 -1.20 -93.43
CA GLN A 90 76.58 -0.75 -92.03
C GLN A 90 75.14 -0.57 -91.52
N LEU A 91 74.28 0.11 -92.27
CA LEU A 91 72.86 0.26 -91.92
C LEU A 91 72.12 -1.09 -91.88
N GLN A 92 72.54 -2.08 -92.68
CA GLN A 92 72.00 -3.43 -92.61
C GLN A 92 72.48 -4.20 -91.37
N SER A 93 73.75 -4.09 -90.96
CA SER A 93 74.24 -4.73 -89.73
C SER A 93 73.69 -4.06 -88.47
N GLU A 94 73.61 -2.72 -88.43
CA GLU A 94 72.94 -1.97 -87.36
C GLU A 94 71.47 -2.38 -87.22
N LYS A 95 70.74 -2.48 -88.34
CA LYS A 95 69.35 -2.97 -88.34
C LYS A 95 69.25 -4.39 -87.80
N GLN A 96 70.16 -5.30 -88.16
CA GLN A 96 70.17 -6.67 -87.63
C GLN A 96 70.49 -6.68 -86.12
N GLN A 97 71.43 -5.84 -85.67
CA GLN A 97 71.78 -5.71 -84.26
C GLN A 97 70.63 -5.16 -83.41
N LEU A 98 69.92 -4.14 -83.91
CA LEU A 98 68.72 -3.59 -83.25
C LEU A 98 67.56 -4.60 -83.22
N LEU A 99 67.39 -5.41 -84.26
CA LEU A 99 66.39 -6.50 -84.26
C LEU A 99 66.73 -7.58 -83.23
N LEU A 100 68.00 -7.97 -83.10
CA LEU A 100 68.45 -8.90 -82.06
C LEU A 100 68.22 -8.32 -80.65
N GLN A 101 68.57 -7.05 -80.43
CA GLN A 101 68.30 -6.37 -79.15
C GLN A 101 66.80 -6.27 -78.84
N SER A 102 65.93 -6.07 -79.84
CA SER A 102 64.48 -6.14 -79.63
C SER A 102 64.06 -7.53 -79.15
N ILE A 103 64.52 -8.59 -79.83
CA ILE A 103 64.20 -9.99 -79.48
C ILE A 103 64.70 -10.35 -78.08
N GLU A 104 65.88 -9.88 -77.68
CA GLU A 104 66.41 -10.03 -76.32
C GLU A 104 65.50 -9.34 -75.29
N LYS A 105 65.03 -8.11 -75.58
CA LYS A 105 64.15 -7.36 -74.68
C LYS A 105 62.73 -7.92 -74.63
N ASP A 106 62.19 -8.42 -75.73
CA ASP A 106 60.93 -9.17 -75.76
C ASP A 106 61.06 -10.46 -74.94
N GLY A 107 62.21 -11.15 -75.00
CA GLY A 107 62.55 -12.29 -74.15
C GLY A 107 62.60 -11.96 -72.65
N GLU A 108 63.24 -10.84 -72.28
CA GLU A 108 63.24 -10.32 -70.90
C GLU A 108 61.82 -9.97 -70.42
N ILE A 109 61.03 -9.30 -71.25
CA ILE A 109 59.64 -8.93 -70.96
C ILE A 109 58.78 -10.19 -70.75
N GLU A 110 58.90 -11.20 -71.60
CA GLU A 110 58.17 -12.47 -71.42
C GLU A 110 58.66 -13.27 -70.20
N ARG A 111 59.94 -13.19 -69.83
CA ARG A 111 60.42 -13.76 -68.55
C ARG A 111 59.76 -13.06 -67.36
N LEU A 112 59.81 -11.73 -67.32
CA LEU A 112 59.23 -10.92 -66.24
C LEU A 112 57.70 -11.10 -66.14
N LYS A 113 56.99 -11.24 -67.28
CA LYS A 113 55.56 -11.58 -67.31
C LYS A 113 55.26 -12.92 -66.65
N ARG A 114 56.06 -13.96 -66.91
CA ARG A 114 55.89 -15.29 -66.28
C ARG A 114 56.14 -15.20 -64.77
N GLU A 115 57.25 -14.61 -64.35
CA GLU A 115 57.61 -14.39 -62.95
C GLU A 115 56.52 -13.61 -62.20
N ALA A 116 55.99 -12.53 -62.78
CA ALA A 116 54.85 -11.80 -62.23
C ALA A 116 53.58 -12.66 -62.15
N SER A 117 53.28 -13.50 -63.16
CA SER A 117 52.14 -14.41 -63.13
C SER A 117 52.25 -15.48 -62.04
N GLU A 118 53.47 -15.93 -61.73
CA GLU A 118 53.76 -16.92 -60.69
C GLU A 118 53.69 -16.30 -59.30
N LEU A 119 54.23 -15.09 -59.11
CA LEU A 119 54.03 -14.29 -57.90
C LEU A 119 52.54 -13.95 -57.66
N HIS A 120 51.75 -13.72 -58.71
CA HIS A 120 50.30 -13.54 -58.59
C HIS A 120 49.55 -14.85 -58.28
N LYS A 121 50.08 -16.02 -58.64
CA LYS A 121 49.52 -17.32 -58.22
C LYS A 121 49.83 -17.58 -56.75
N SER A 122 51.10 -17.48 -56.35
CA SER A 122 51.53 -17.73 -54.97
C SER A 122 50.94 -16.71 -53.98
N LYS A 123 50.84 -15.42 -54.34
CA LYS A 123 50.12 -14.43 -53.51
C LYS A 123 48.65 -14.82 -53.30
N ARG A 124 47.97 -15.32 -54.33
CA ARG A 124 46.56 -15.74 -54.20
C ARG A 124 46.43 -16.96 -53.29
N GLN A 125 47.28 -17.97 -53.48
CA GLN A 125 47.33 -19.15 -52.60
C GLN A 125 47.65 -18.79 -51.14
N LEU A 126 48.50 -17.79 -50.91
CA LEU A 126 48.78 -17.28 -49.55
C LEU A 126 47.58 -16.52 -48.95
N MET A 127 46.80 -15.80 -49.76
CA MET A 127 45.54 -15.18 -49.29
C MET A 127 44.47 -16.23 -49.01
N GLU A 128 44.27 -17.21 -49.90
CA GLU A 128 43.37 -18.36 -49.69
C GLU A 128 43.71 -19.14 -48.40
N LEU A 129 45.01 -19.31 -48.10
CA LEU A 129 45.49 -19.94 -46.87
C LEU A 129 45.30 -19.04 -45.63
N LEU A 130 45.47 -17.72 -45.75
CA LEU A 130 45.16 -16.78 -44.66
C LEU A 130 43.67 -16.78 -44.35
N GLU A 131 42.80 -16.71 -45.36
CA GLU A 131 41.33 -16.77 -45.21
C GLU A 131 40.90 -18.08 -44.50
N GLN A 132 41.50 -19.22 -44.86
CA GLN A 132 41.29 -20.49 -44.15
C GLN A 132 41.74 -20.44 -42.68
N LYS A 133 42.84 -19.75 -42.37
CA LYS A 133 43.32 -19.60 -40.99
C LYS A 133 42.52 -18.61 -40.17
N ASP A 134 42.03 -17.53 -40.77
CA ASP A 134 41.11 -16.60 -40.12
C ASP A 134 39.75 -17.28 -39.84
N LEU A 135 39.26 -18.14 -40.75
CA LEU A 135 38.11 -19.01 -40.49
C LEU A 135 38.36 -19.98 -39.33
N GLU A 136 39.44 -20.75 -39.34
CA GLU A 136 39.82 -21.63 -38.22
C GLU A 136 39.95 -20.88 -36.88
N VAL A 137 40.48 -19.66 -36.90
CA VAL A 137 40.59 -18.79 -35.71
C VAL A 137 39.21 -18.31 -35.28
N SER A 138 38.31 -17.99 -36.20
CA SER A 138 36.93 -17.60 -35.89
C SER A 138 36.14 -18.75 -35.24
N GLU A 139 36.29 -19.98 -35.71
CA GLU A 139 35.67 -21.19 -35.13
C GLU A 139 36.23 -21.51 -33.75
N LYS A 140 37.55 -21.40 -33.58
CA LYS A 140 38.22 -21.55 -32.27
C LYS A 140 37.76 -20.46 -31.30
N ASN A 141 37.61 -19.22 -31.76
CA ASN A 141 37.07 -18.13 -30.93
C ASN A 141 35.58 -18.32 -30.60
N ALA A 142 34.77 -18.86 -31.51
CA ALA A 142 33.36 -19.17 -31.25
C ALA A 142 33.20 -20.31 -30.22
N THR A 143 34.00 -21.38 -30.34
CA THR A 143 34.01 -22.47 -29.36
C THR A 143 34.55 -22.01 -28.01
N ILE A 144 35.63 -21.23 -27.95
CA ILE A 144 36.14 -20.60 -26.72
C ILE A 144 35.06 -19.73 -26.05
N LYS A 145 34.33 -18.90 -26.81
CA LYS A 145 33.18 -18.14 -26.28
C LYS A 145 32.13 -19.07 -25.68
N SER A 146 31.70 -20.11 -26.39
CA SER A 146 30.71 -21.06 -25.86
C SER A 146 31.16 -21.78 -24.57
N TYR A 147 32.47 -22.00 -24.39
CA TYR A 147 33.02 -22.53 -23.14
C TYR A 147 33.05 -21.47 -22.02
N LEU A 148 33.41 -20.22 -22.33
CA LEU A 148 33.36 -19.11 -21.38
C LEU A 148 31.92 -18.83 -20.93
N ASP A 149 30.97 -18.74 -21.86
CA ASP A 149 29.54 -18.57 -21.58
C ASP A 149 29.03 -19.72 -20.69
N LYS A 150 29.44 -20.96 -20.97
CA LYS A 150 29.10 -22.13 -20.14
C LYS A 150 29.74 -22.07 -18.74
N ILE A 151 30.97 -21.57 -18.62
CA ILE A 151 31.63 -21.36 -17.32
C ILE A 151 30.90 -20.29 -16.52
N VAL A 152 30.59 -19.13 -17.12
CA VAL A 152 29.84 -18.03 -16.50
C VAL A 152 28.48 -18.53 -15.99
N ASN A 153 27.70 -19.19 -16.87
CA ASN A 153 26.42 -19.79 -16.49
C ASN A 153 26.58 -20.80 -15.34
N LEU A 154 27.63 -21.63 -15.32
CA LEU A 154 27.87 -22.57 -14.22
C LEU A 154 28.29 -21.88 -12.92
N THR A 155 29.04 -20.78 -12.97
CA THR A 155 29.40 -19.97 -11.79
C THR A 155 28.20 -19.19 -11.23
N GLU A 156 27.33 -18.66 -12.08
CA GLU A 156 26.07 -18.02 -11.66
C GLU A 156 25.10 -19.06 -11.05
N ASN A 157 25.03 -20.26 -11.63
CA ASN A 157 24.31 -21.41 -11.07
C ASN A 157 24.95 -22.00 -9.80
N ALA A 158 26.21 -21.67 -9.49
CA ALA A 158 26.85 -22.02 -8.23
C ALA A 158 26.54 -20.94 -7.18
N ALA A 159 26.81 -19.67 -7.48
CA ALA A 159 26.56 -18.54 -6.58
C ALA A 159 25.08 -18.43 -6.16
N SER A 160 24.12 -18.68 -7.06
CA SER A 160 22.69 -18.72 -6.73
C SER A 160 22.29 -19.90 -5.84
N LYS A 161 23.04 -21.02 -5.87
CA LYS A 161 22.85 -22.13 -4.93
C LYS A 161 23.50 -21.85 -3.58
N GLU A 162 24.68 -21.25 -3.57
CA GLU A 162 25.38 -20.81 -2.36
C GLU A 162 24.56 -19.76 -1.60
N ALA A 163 24.00 -18.78 -2.30
CA ALA A 163 23.04 -17.83 -1.73
C ALA A 163 21.85 -18.55 -1.09
N ARG A 164 21.18 -19.46 -1.81
CA ARG A 164 20.03 -20.20 -1.27
C ARG A 164 20.39 -21.17 -0.14
N VAL A 165 21.64 -21.63 -0.05
CA VAL A 165 22.14 -22.38 1.11
C VAL A 165 22.31 -21.45 2.31
N ALA A 166 22.93 -20.28 2.14
CA ALA A 166 23.06 -19.28 3.20
C ALA A 166 21.69 -18.79 3.71
N ASP A 167 20.71 -18.60 2.81
CA ASP A 167 19.32 -18.29 3.19
C ASP A 167 18.74 -19.39 4.08
N LEU A 168 18.82 -20.66 3.66
CA LEU A 168 18.32 -21.82 4.42
C LEU A 168 19.07 -22.05 5.74
N GLU A 169 20.37 -21.76 5.80
CA GLU A 169 21.15 -21.79 7.04
C GLU A 169 20.71 -20.67 8.00
N SER A 170 20.38 -19.47 7.49
CA SER A 170 19.82 -18.38 8.28
C SER A 170 18.40 -18.70 8.80
N GLU A 171 17.56 -19.35 7.97
CA GLU A 171 16.25 -19.83 8.39
C GLU A 171 16.36 -20.94 9.45
N LEU A 172 17.30 -21.88 9.28
CA LEU A 172 17.57 -22.93 10.26
C LEU A 172 18.04 -22.33 11.59
N GLY A 173 18.96 -21.35 11.56
CA GLY A 173 19.38 -20.61 12.75
C GLY A 173 18.25 -19.86 13.43
N ARG A 174 17.38 -19.20 12.65
CA ARG A 174 16.15 -18.54 13.14
C ARG A 174 15.19 -19.55 13.79
N LEU A 175 14.97 -20.71 13.15
CA LEU A 175 14.11 -21.77 13.66
C LEU A 175 14.65 -22.40 14.95
N GLN A 176 15.96 -22.63 15.01
CA GLN A 176 16.65 -23.07 16.24
C GLN A 176 16.49 -22.02 17.36
N ALA A 177 16.65 -20.73 17.07
CA ALA A 177 16.46 -19.65 18.04
C ALA A 177 14.99 -19.48 18.49
N THR A 178 14.00 -19.77 17.64
CA THR A 178 12.58 -19.87 18.09
C THR A 178 12.33 -21.13 18.91
N SER A 179 12.93 -22.28 18.55
CA SER A 179 12.78 -23.53 19.31
C SER A 179 13.43 -23.44 20.69
N ALA A 180 14.58 -22.75 20.82
CA ALA A 180 15.24 -22.53 22.10
C ALA A 180 14.38 -21.64 23.03
N ARG A 181 13.76 -20.58 22.50
CA ARG A 181 12.82 -19.74 23.26
C ARG A 181 11.57 -20.51 23.67
N ALA A 182 10.95 -21.25 22.75
CA ALA A 182 9.78 -22.09 23.07
C ALA A 182 10.10 -23.18 24.12
N LEU A 183 11.33 -23.73 24.13
CA LEU A 183 11.80 -24.63 25.19
C LEU A 183 11.99 -23.90 26.52
N GLN A 184 12.57 -22.70 26.53
CA GLN A 184 12.72 -21.88 27.74
C GLN A 184 11.36 -21.48 28.33
N GLU A 185 10.41 -21.05 27.48
CA GLU A 185 9.03 -20.75 27.84
C GLU A 185 8.33 -21.99 28.41
N LYS A 186 8.49 -23.17 27.77
CA LYS A 186 7.99 -24.45 28.30
C LYS A 186 8.57 -24.75 29.67
N GLU A 187 9.88 -24.66 29.87
CA GLU A 187 10.49 -24.93 31.18
C GLU A 187 10.02 -23.94 32.26
N LEU A 188 9.81 -22.66 31.91
CA LEU A 188 9.27 -21.66 32.83
C LEU A 188 7.82 -21.97 33.22
N LEU A 189 7.00 -22.42 32.26
CA LEU A 189 5.64 -22.90 32.53
C LEU A 189 5.64 -24.19 33.35
N GLU A 190 6.58 -25.12 33.12
CA GLU A 190 6.74 -26.32 33.94
C GLU A 190 7.15 -25.96 35.38
N ARG A 191 8.11 -25.04 35.57
CA ARG A 191 8.50 -24.52 36.90
C ARG A 191 7.37 -23.78 37.61
N HIS A 192 6.55 -23.01 36.88
CA HIS A 192 5.38 -22.36 37.44
C HIS A 192 4.30 -23.37 37.85
N ASN A 193 4.09 -24.44 37.07
CA ASN A 193 3.19 -25.52 37.42
C ASN A 193 3.70 -26.32 38.63
N THR A 194 5.01 -26.60 38.76
CA THR A 194 5.52 -27.25 39.99
C THR A 194 5.32 -26.35 41.21
N TRP A 195 5.61 -25.05 41.11
CA TRP A 195 5.38 -24.11 42.21
C TRP A 195 3.89 -23.99 42.60
N LEU A 196 2.97 -23.93 41.63
CA LEU A 196 1.53 -23.92 41.90
C LEU A 196 1.06 -25.22 42.58
N ASN A 197 1.63 -26.37 42.21
CA ASN A 197 1.33 -27.64 42.86
C ASN A 197 1.91 -27.70 44.28
N GLU A 198 3.13 -27.19 44.51
CA GLU A 198 3.76 -27.07 45.84
C GLU A 198 2.97 -26.15 46.77
N GLU A 199 2.54 -24.98 46.28
CA GLU A 199 1.70 -24.05 47.05
C GLU A 199 0.30 -24.65 47.30
N LEU A 200 -0.28 -25.38 46.34
CA LEU A 200 -1.53 -26.10 46.53
C LEU A 200 -1.40 -27.22 47.58
N THR A 201 -0.32 -28.02 47.56
CA THR A 201 -0.09 -29.04 48.60
C THR A 201 0.17 -28.41 49.95
N ALA A 202 0.95 -27.33 50.05
CA ALA A 202 1.15 -26.59 51.29
C ALA A 202 -0.17 -26.02 51.85
N LYS A 203 -1.06 -25.51 50.99
CA LYS A 203 -2.41 -25.07 51.38
C LYS A 203 -3.28 -26.24 51.83
N VAL A 204 -3.29 -27.37 51.11
CA VAL A 204 -4.00 -28.60 51.51
C VAL A 204 -3.50 -29.13 52.86
N ASP A 205 -2.19 -29.19 53.08
CA ASP A 205 -1.59 -29.62 54.34
C ASP A 205 -1.90 -28.64 55.47
N SER A 206 -1.89 -27.33 55.23
CA SER A 206 -2.34 -26.34 56.23
C SER A 206 -3.82 -26.50 56.61
N LEU A 207 -4.69 -26.84 55.64
CA LEU A 207 -6.09 -27.14 55.89
C LEU A 207 -6.28 -28.48 56.63
N ILE A 208 -5.43 -29.47 56.37
CA ILE A 208 -5.41 -30.75 57.11
C ILE A 208 -4.93 -30.51 58.55
N GLN A 209 -3.90 -29.69 58.77
CA GLN A 209 -3.42 -29.31 60.10
C GLN A 209 -4.48 -28.51 60.87
N LEU A 210 -5.13 -27.52 60.23
CA LEU A 210 -6.23 -26.78 60.84
C LEU A 210 -7.41 -27.69 61.19
N ARG A 211 -7.80 -28.63 60.31
CA ARG A 211 -8.85 -29.62 60.61
C ARG A 211 -8.47 -30.56 61.75
N LYS A 212 -7.21 -30.99 61.85
CA LYS A 212 -6.71 -31.77 63.00
C LYS A 212 -6.80 -30.96 64.29
N ALA A 213 -6.28 -29.74 64.31
CA ALA A 213 -6.35 -28.86 65.48
C ALA A 213 -7.79 -28.51 65.90
N HIS A 214 -8.72 -28.37 64.95
CA HIS A 214 -10.14 -28.20 65.25
C HIS A 214 -10.76 -29.49 65.82
N GLY A 215 -10.48 -30.66 65.23
CA GLY A 215 -10.96 -31.95 65.76
C GLY A 215 -10.38 -32.30 67.14
N GLU A 216 -9.11 -31.93 67.39
CA GLU A 216 -8.47 -32.00 68.70
C GLU A 216 -9.16 -31.05 69.69
N LEU A 217 -9.42 -29.79 69.32
CA LEU A 217 -10.16 -28.83 70.15
C LEU A 217 -11.62 -29.26 70.40
N GLU A 218 -12.30 -29.84 69.41
CA GLU A 218 -13.65 -30.41 69.57
C GLU A 218 -13.65 -31.61 70.51
N ALA A 219 -12.66 -32.51 70.42
CA ALA A 219 -12.45 -33.59 71.39
C ALA A 219 -12.17 -33.05 72.80
N ASP A 220 -11.33 -32.02 72.92
CA ASP A 220 -10.99 -31.37 74.19
C ASP A 220 -12.19 -30.66 74.81
N MET A 221 -13.04 -30.02 73.99
CA MET A 221 -14.24 -29.32 74.44
C MET A 221 -15.40 -30.27 74.75
N THR A 222 -15.58 -31.35 73.98
CA THR A 222 -16.56 -32.40 74.31
C THR A 222 -16.14 -33.18 75.57
N SER A 223 -14.84 -33.42 75.76
CA SER A 223 -14.29 -33.94 77.02
C SER A 223 -14.58 -33.02 78.20
N LYS A 224 -14.27 -31.71 78.09
CA LYS A 224 -14.58 -30.71 79.13
C LYS A 224 -16.07 -30.59 79.41
N LEU A 225 -16.93 -30.68 78.38
CA LEU A 225 -18.39 -30.70 78.55
C LEU A 225 -18.87 -31.96 79.28
N ALA A 226 -18.36 -33.14 78.94
CA ALA A 226 -18.66 -34.37 79.66
C ALA A 226 -18.21 -34.30 81.13
N ASP A 227 -17.04 -33.71 81.39
CA ASP A 227 -16.50 -33.47 82.72
C ASP A 227 -17.38 -32.51 83.55
N VAL A 228 -17.86 -31.42 82.94
CA VAL A 228 -18.79 -30.46 83.57
C VAL A 228 -20.16 -31.09 83.79
N GLU A 229 -20.68 -31.86 82.82
CA GLU A 229 -21.89 -32.63 82.98
C GLU A 229 -21.80 -33.64 84.12
N ASN A 230 -20.65 -34.33 84.27
CA ASN A 230 -20.45 -35.31 85.34
C ASN A 230 -20.38 -34.61 86.71
N LYS A 231 -19.62 -33.52 86.83
CA LYS A 231 -19.61 -32.65 88.02
C LYS A 231 -21.00 -32.08 88.34
N PHE A 232 -21.81 -31.78 87.32
CA PHE A 232 -23.21 -31.36 87.51
C PHE A 232 -24.12 -32.51 87.95
N LYS A 233 -23.96 -33.72 87.41
CA LYS A 233 -24.68 -34.94 87.84
C LYS A 233 -24.34 -35.30 89.29
N GLU A 234 -23.07 -35.17 89.68
CA GLU A 234 -22.57 -35.33 91.06
C GLU A 234 -23.09 -34.23 92.00
N SER A 235 -23.09 -32.97 91.55
CA SER A 235 -23.68 -31.85 92.30
C SER A 235 -25.19 -32.00 92.45
N SER A 236 -25.87 -32.58 91.44
CA SER A 236 -27.30 -32.87 91.47
C SER A 236 -27.64 -34.06 92.37
N SER A 237 -26.82 -35.12 92.37
CA SER A 237 -27.02 -36.29 93.25
C SER A 237 -26.69 -35.98 94.71
N SER A 238 -25.63 -35.22 94.98
CA SER A 238 -25.31 -34.72 96.32
C SER A 238 -26.37 -33.70 96.80
N LEU A 239 -26.85 -32.78 95.95
CA LEU A 239 -27.95 -31.89 96.32
C LEU A 239 -29.26 -32.66 96.59
N LYS A 240 -29.54 -33.75 95.87
CA LYS A 240 -30.65 -34.66 96.18
C LYS A 240 -30.44 -35.32 97.54
N LEU A 241 -29.29 -35.94 97.79
CA LEU A 241 -28.95 -36.56 99.07
C LEU A 241 -29.05 -35.55 100.24
N HIS A 242 -28.60 -34.31 100.04
CA HIS A 242 -28.75 -33.24 101.03
C HIS A 242 -30.22 -32.81 101.23
N LYS A 243 -31.03 -32.71 100.17
CA LYS A 243 -32.48 -32.47 100.30
C LYS A 243 -33.21 -33.62 100.99
N ASP A 244 -32.82 -34.85 100.70
CA ASP A 244 -33.38 -36.06 101.32
C ASP A 244 -33.00 -36.11 102.80
N ARG A 245 -31.75 -35.75 103.14
CA ARG A 245 -31.29 -35.61 104.53
C ARG A 245 -31.93 -34.41 105.26
N VAL A 246 -32.25 -33.32 104.57
CA VAL A 246 -33.02 -32.21 105.14
C VAL A 246 -34.45 -32.66 105.43
N ARG A 247 -35.13 -33.35 104.50
CA ARG A 247 -36.46 -33.93 104.76
C ARG A 247 -36.45 -34.93 105.91
N GLU A 248 -35.44 -35.78 106.00
CA GLU A 248 -35.20 -36.66 107.14
C GLU A 248 -35.06 -35.91 108.49
N LEU A 249 -34.52 -34.68 108.47
CA LEU A 249 -34.32 -33.85 109.66
C LEU A 249 -35.57 -33.02 109.98
N GLU A 250 -36.32 -32.60 108.96
CA GLU A 250 -37.64 -31.97 109.09
C GLU A 250 -38.69 -32.95 109.62
N GLU A 251 -38.69 -34.21 109.15
CA GLU A 251 -39.51 -35.29 109.69
C GLU A 251 -39.17 -35.55 111.17
N LYS A 252 -37.88 -35.62 111.52
CA LYS A 252 -37.41 -35.79 112.91
C LYS A 252 -37.74 -34.58 113.79
N LEU A 253 -37.60 -33.36 113.27
CA LEU A 253 -38.00 -32.13 113.96
C LEU A 253 -39.50 -32.14 114.22
N SER A 254 -40.32 -32.43 113.20
CA SER A 254 -41.77 -32.51 113.37
C SER A 254 -42.19 -33.62 114.34
N SER A 255 -41.41 -34.71 114.48
CA SER A 255 -41.68 -35.74 115.49
C SER A 255 -41.31 -35.27 116.90
N THR A 256 -40.17 -34.62 117.10
CA THR A 256 -39.82 -34.07 118.42
C THR A 256 -40.70 -32.88 118.80
N GLU A 257 -41.20 -32.10 117.83
CA GLU A 257 -42.22 -31.08 118.03
C GLU A 257 -43.57 -31.70 118.42
N ARG A 258 -44.00 -32.80 117.80
CA ARG A 258 -45.21 -33.54 118.21
C ARG A 258 -45.06 -34.20 119.57
N GLU A 259 -43.88 -34.69 119.94
CA GLU A 259 -43.58 -35.18 121.29
C GLU A 259 -43.55 -34.03 122.31
N LEU A 260 -43.03 -32.85 121.93
CA LEU A 260 -42.99 -31.66 122.78
C LEU A 260 -44.38 -31.01 122.93
N LEU A 261 -45.25 -31.11 121.93
CA LEU A 261 -46.67 -30.77 122.05
C LEU A 261 -47.40 -31.79 122.94
N SER A 262 -47.27 -33.09 122.68
CA SER A 262 -47.87 -34.15 123.51
C SER A 262 -47.46 -34.07 124.99
N THR A 263 -46.20 -33.73 125.28
CA THR A 263 -45.73 -33.50 126.66
C THR A 263 -46.18 -32.17 127.25
N LYS A 264 -46.36 -31.11 126.45
CA LYS A 264 -47.04 -29.88 126.88
C LYS A 264 -48.52 -30.10 127.16
N ASP A 265 -49.22 -30.86 126.33
CA ASP A 265 -50.64 -31.17 126.51
C ASP A 265 -50.84 -32.07 127.73
N ALA A 266 -49.93 -33.01 127.97
CA ALA A 266 -49.90 -33.80 129.21
C ALA A 266 -49.58 -32.96 130.46
N ALA A 267 -48.74 -31.93 130.33
CA ALA A 267 -48.47 -30.97 131.40
C ALA A 267 -49.67 -30.04 131.64
N ALA A 268 -50.30 -29.52 130.59
CA ALA A 268 -51.52 -28.70 130.67
C ALA A 268 -52.67 -29.50 131.28
N ALA A 269 -52.86 -30.77 130.90
CA ALA A 269 -53.84 -31.67 131.54
C ALA A 269 -53.49 -32.01 133.00
N ALA A 270 -52.23 -31.85 133.43
CA ALA A 270 -51.86 -31.92 134.84
C ALA A 270 -52.13 -30.59 135.56
N GLU A 271 -51.85 -29.44 134.95
CA GLU A 271 -52.21 -28.12 135.45
C GLU A 271 -53.73 -27.95 135.58
N GLU A 272 -54.52 -28.44 134.62
CA GLU A 272 -55.99 -28.49 134.70
C GLU A 272 -56.46 -29.34 135.89
N ARG A 273 -55.84 -30.50 136.13
CA ARG A 273 -56.13 -31.34 137.31
C ARG A 273 -55.78 -30.62 138.61
N PHE A 274 -54.60 -30.00 138.70
CA PHE A 274 -54.22 -29.19 139.86
C PHE A 274 -55.17 -27.99 140.04
N SER A 275 -55.65 -27.37 138.95
CA SER A 275 -56.64 -26.29 139.02
C SER A 275 -58.00 -26.77 139.52
N ALA A 276 -58.42 -27.99 139.15
CA ALA A 276 -59.64 -28.63 139.64
C ALA A 276 -59.50 -29.04 141.12
N GLU A 277 -58.35 -29.57 141.53
CA GLU A 277 -58.02 -29.82 142.93
C GLU A 277 -58.07 -28.52 143.75
N ILE A 278 -57.40 -27.45 143.29
CA ILE A 278 -57.46 -26.11 143.90
C ILE A 278 -58.89 -25.57 143.97
N ALA A 279 -59.72 -25.79 142.94
CA ALA A 279 -61.12 -25.39 142.93
C ALA A 279 -61.95 -26.19 143.96
N THR A 280 -61.72 -27.50 144.13
CA THR A 280 -62.37 -28.28 145.19
C THR A 280 -61.92 -27.85 146.59
N VAL A 281 -60.63 -27.54 146.78
CA VAL A 281 -60.10 -27.01 148.04
C VAL A 281 -60.67 -25.63 148.36
N SER A 282 -60.79 -24.76 147.36
CA SER A 282 -61.39 -23.43 147.51
C SER A 282 -62.87 -23.54 147.89
N LYS A 283 -63.62 -24.42 147.23
CA LYS A 283 -65.02 -24.69 147.55
C LYS A 283 -65.20 -25.31 148.94
N LEU A 284 -64.23 -26.08 149.43
CA LEU A 284 -64.19 -26.56 150.81
C LEU A 284 -63.94 -25.41 151.80
N VAL A 285 -63.04 -24.48 151.48
CA VAL A 285 -62.77 -23.26 152.27
C VAL A 285 -64.00 -22.35 152.31
N ASP A 286 -64.76 -22.22 151.23
CA ASP A 286 -65.98 -21.41 151.20
C ASP A 286 -67.10 -22.06 152.05
N LEU A 287 -67.26 -23.39 152.01
CA LEU A 287 -68.15 -24.10 152.96
C LEU A 287 -67.73 -23.91 154.43
N TYR A 288 -66.43 -23.81 154.72
CA TYR A 288 -65.94 -23.44 156.06
C TYR A 288 -66.25 -21.98 156.44
N LYS A 289 -66.30 -21.04 155.48
CA LYS A 289 -66.76 -19.67 155.73
C LYS A 289 -68.26 -19.63 156.01
N GLU A 290 -69.07 -20.22 155.13
CA GLU A 290 -70.54 -20.26 155.25
C GLU A 290 -70.99 -20.86 156.59
N SER A 291 -70.40 -21.99 156.99
CA SER A 291 -70.66 -22.60 158.29
C SER A 291 -70.19 -21.74 159.48
N SER A 292 -69.14 -20.92 159.34
CA SER A 292 -68.73 -19.96 160.38
C SER A 292 -69.71 -18.77 160.52
N GLU A 293 -70.28 -18.28 159.41
CA GLU A 293 -71.33 -17.24 159.45
C GLU A 293 -72.63 -17.76 160.05
N GLU A 294 -72.93 -19.04 159.87
CA GLU A 294 -74.04 -19.72 160.54
C GLU A 294 -73.87 -19.81 162.06
N TRP A 295 -72.64 -19.98 162.57
CA TRP A 295 -72.37 -19.90 164.01
C TRP A 295 -72.45 -18.48 164.54
N SER A 296 -72.04 -17.48 163.74
CA SER A 296 -72.21 -16.06 164.07
C SER A 296 -73.68 -15.69 164.25
N LYS A 297 -74.56 -16.12 163.34
CA LYS A 297 -76.02 -15.89 163.44
C LYS A 297 -76.63 -16.54 164.69
N LYS A 298 -76.28 -17.80 164.98
CA LYS A 298 -76.72 -18.50 166.20
C LYS A 298 -76.22 -17.81 167.49
N SER A 299 -75.06 -17.15 167.46
CA SER A 299 -74.58 -16.35 168.59
C SER A 299 -75.40 -15.08 168.83
N ALA A 300 -75.86 -14.41 167.77
CA ALA A 300 -76.69 -13.21 167.88
C ALA A 300 -78.10 -13.52 168.42
N GLU A 301 -78.66 -14.68 168.08
CA GLU A 301 -79.93 -15.16 168.63
C GLU A 301 -79.84 -15.42 170.15
N LEU A 302 -78.72 -15.96 170.62
CA LEU A 302 -78.46 -16.19 172.05
C LEU A 302 -78.31 -14.87 172.84
N GLU A 303 -77.69 -13.82 172.28
CA GLU A 303 -77.71 -12.49 172.90
C GLU A 303 -79.13 -11.92 173.05
N GLY A 304 -80.02 -12.20 172.09
CA GLY A 304 -81.43 -11.81 172.14
C GLY A 304 -82.17 -12.45 173.32
N VAL A 305 -81.91 -13.74 173.58
CA VAL A 305 -82.48 -14.48 174.71
C VAL A 305 -81.97 -13.93 176.05
N ILE A 306 -80.70 -13.57 176.16
CA ILE A 306 -80.13 -12.99 177.39
C ILE A 306 -80.81 -11.66 177.75
N LYS A 307 -80.98 -10.75 176.78
CA LYS A 307 -81.64 -9.46 176.98
C LYS A 307 -83.13 -9.61 177.39
N ALA A 308 -83.81 -10.67 176.93
CA ALA A 308 -85.17 -10.99 177.36
C ALA A 308 -85.23 -11.48 178.82
N LEU A 309 -84.21 -12.21 179.30
CA LEU A 309 -84.11 -12.67 180.69
C LEU A 309 -83.76 -11.53 181.66
N GLU A 310 -82.88 -10.61 181.27
CA GLU A 310 -82.51 -9.43 182.07
C GLU A 310 -83.71 -8.51 182.32
N THR A 311 -84.58 -8.31 181.32
CA THR A 311 -85.85 -7.57 181.52
C THR A 311 -86.82 -8.30 182.43
N HIS A 312 -86.88 -9.63 182.37
CA HIS A 312 -87.82 -10.43 183.16
C HIS A 312 -87.42 -10.54 184.64
N LEU A 313 -86.14 -10.36 184.98
CA LEU A 313 -85.64 -10.35 186.36
C LEU A 313 -86.01 -9.05 187.09
N ASN A 314 -85.75 -7.89 186.46
CA ASN A 314 -86.03 -6.58 187.04
C ASN A 314 -87.53 -6.37 187.33
N GLN A 315 -88.41 -6.90 186.47
CA GLN A 315 -89.85 -6.84 186.67
C GLN A 315 -90.30 -7.58 187.96
N VAL A 316 -89.65 -8.70 188.28
CA VAL A 316 -90.00 -9.55 189.43
C VAL A 316 -89.56 -8.94 190.78
N GLU A 317 -88.44 -8.21 190.83
CA GLU A 317 -88.00 -7.56 192.08
C GLU A 317 -88.90 -6.41 192.53
N SER A 318 -89.53 -5.69 191.60
CA SER A 318 -90.53 -4.67 191.94
C SER A 318 -91.81 -5.31 192.50
N ASP A 319 -92.29 -6.37 191.85
CA ASP A 319 -93.50 -7.09 192.20
C ASP A 319 -93.47 -7.72 193.60
N TYR A 320 -92.30 -8.13 194.12
CA TYR A 320 -92.20 -8.68 195.48
C TYR A 320 -92.23 -7.63 196.60
N LYS A 321 -91.83 -6.37 196.33
CA LYS A 321 -91.97 -5.29 197.32
C LYS A 321 -93.43 -4.84 197.44
N ASP A 322 -94.07 -4.61 196.30
CA ASP A 322 -95.44 -4.10 196.21
C ASP A 322 -96.51 -5.07 196.74
N ARG A 323 -96.18 -6.35 196.90
CA ARG A 323 -97.07 -7.38 197.47
C ARG A 323 -96.99 -7.47 199.00
N LEU A 324 -95.88 -7.06 199.61
CA LEU A 324 -95.66 -7.20 201.06
C LEU A 324 -96.55 -6.23 201.86
N GLU A 325 -96.57 -4.95 201.49
CA GLU A 325 -97.39 -3.91 202.17
C GLU A 325 -98.91 -4.11 201.99
N LYS A 326 -99.33 -4.88 200.97
CA LYS A 326 -100.73 -5.15 200.67
C LYS A 326 -101.31 -6.39 201.37
N GLU A 327 -100.48 -7.36 201.78
CA GLU A 327 -100.96 -8.49 202.61
C GLU A 327 -101.25 -8.07 204.07
N GLU A 328 -100.40 -7.25 204.68
CA GLU A 328 -100.54 -6.86 206.09
C GLU A 328 -101.79 -6.01 206.39
N SER A 329 -102.29 -5.30 205.37
CA SER A 329 -103.48 -4.45 205.44
C SER A 329 -104.77 -5.21 205.15
N ALA A 330 -104.76 -6.21 204.26
CA ALA A 330 -105.97 -6.94 203.86
C ALA A 330 -106.37 -8.09 204.81
N ARG A 331 -105.40 -8.78 205.45
CA ARG A 331 -105.70 -9.99 206.26
C ARG A 331 -106.51 -9.76 207.55
N LYS A 332 -106.70 -8.50 207.99
CA LYS A 332 -107.45 -8.18 209.23
C LYS A 332 -108.98 -8.10 209.04
N GLU A 333 -109.46 -8.01 207.80
CA GLU A 333 -110.90 -7.87 207.49
C GLU A 333 -111.53 -9.22 207.08
N VAL A 334 -110.80 -10.04 206.32
CA VAL A 334 -111.33 -11.28 205.68
C VAL A 334 -111.49 -12.45 206.68
N GLU A 335 -111.09 -12.30 207.95
CA GLU A 335 -111.35 -13.30 209.00
C GLU A 335 -112.86 -13.43 209.37
N LYS A 336 -113.71 -12.50 208.93
CA LYS A 336 -115.11 -12.37 209.44
C LYS A 336 -116.22 -12.85 208.52
N GLU A 337 -116.02 -12.95 207.20
CA GLU A 337 -117.13 -13.12 206.25
C GLU A 337 -116.91 -14.23 205.22
N SER A 338 -118.01 -14.85 204.79
CA SER A 338 -118.07 -15.90 203.75
C SER A 338 -117.00 -17.01 203.87
N ALA A 339 -117.09 -17.98 204.77
CA ALA A 339 -118.26 -18.54 205.45
C ALA A 339 -119.43 -18.97 204.53
N GLY A 340 -119.23 -18.94 203.20
CA GLY A 340 -120.27 -19.22 202.22
C GLY A 340 -119.68 -19.73 200.91
N LEU A 341 -119.82 -21.05 200.68
CA LEU A 341 -119.58 -21.77 199.43
C LEU A 341 -118.12 -21.76 198.91
N LYS A 342 -117.33 -22.85 198.90
CA LYS A 342 -117.63 -24.29 199.04
C LYS A 342 -118.64 -24.82 197.99
N GLU A 343 -118.38 -26.00 197.43
CA GLU A 343 -119.24 -26.64 196.41
C GLU A 343 -119.40 -25.90 195.06
N LYS A 344 -118.29 -25.67 194.35
CA LYS A 344 -117.88 -26.61 193.29
C LYS A 344 -116.36 -26.54 193.09
N LEU A 345 -115.57 -27.57 193.39
CA LEU A 345 -115.66 -28.97 192.98
C LEU A 345 -115.43 -29.10 191.47
N GLN A 346 -114.18 -29.45 191.14
CA GLN A 346 -113.77 -30.51 190.22
C GLN A 346 -114.67 -30.77 189.00
N THR A 347 -114.09 -30.78 187.80
CA THR A 347 -113.74 -32.08 187.17
C THR A 347 -112.82 -31.90 185.95
N THR A 348 -111.72 -32.68 185.94
CA THR A 348 -111.21 -33.56 184.87
C THR A 348 -111.54 -33.24 183.39
N THR A 349 -110.65 -33.42 182.40
CA THR A 349 -109.29 -34.00 182.37
C THR A 349 -108.56 -33.59 181.08
N ALA A 350 -107.28 -33.96 180.95
CA ALA A 350 -106.60 -33.98 179.66
C ALA A 350 -107.11 -35.10 178.73
N GLU A 351 -106.85 -34.98 177.43
CA GLU A 351 -106.54 -36.13 176.57
C GLU A 351 -105.61 -35.70 175.41
N LEU A 352 -105.13 -36.67 174.62
CA LEU A 352 -103.93 -36.56 173.80
C LEU A 352 -104.18 -36.16 172.32
N GLU A 353 -103.06 -36.01 171.59
CA GLU A 353 -102.83 -36.43 170.19
C GLU A 353 -102.83 -35.37 169.06
N THR A 354 -102.03 -35.68 168.03
CA THR A 354 -101.82 -35.03 166.71
C THR A 354 -101.10 -33.66 166.71
N LEU A 355 -100.11 -33.35 165.85
CA LEU A 355 -99.72 -33.69 164.46
C LEU A 355 -100.42 -32.91 163.32
N ARG A 356 -99.61 -32.62 162.28
CA ARG A 356 -99.88 -32.74 160.83
C ARG A 356 -100.20 -31.44 160.03
N LYS A 357 -99.98 -31.52 158.69
CA LYS A 357 -100.45 -30.63 157.58
C LYS A 357 -99.63 -29.33 157.34
N GLU A 358 -99.62 -28.60 156.20
CA GLU A 358 -99.79 -28.78 154.71
C GLU A 358 -99.59 -27.36 154.05
N ASN A 359 -99.30 -27.08 152.76
CA ASN A 359 -98.75 -27.80 151.59
C ASN A 359 -98.37 -26.78 150.44
N GLU A 360 -97.81 -27.28 149.31
CA GLU A 360 -98.15 -26.90 147.91
C GLU A 360 -97.44 -25.77 147.09
N LEU A 361 -97.21 -26.07 145.77
CA LEU A 361 -96.92 -25.21 144.58
C LEU A 361 -95.52 -24.51 144.50
N LYS A 362 -94.65 -24.61 143.45
CA LYS A 362 -94.69 -24.95 141.97
C LYS A 362 -93.21 -25.17 141.44
N LEU A 363 -92.77 -25.38 140.16
CA LEU A 363 -93.38 -25.39 138.79
C LEU A 363 -92.72 -26.36 137.72
N LEU A 364 -91.62 -25.99 137.01
CA LEU A 364 -91.07 -26.56 135.73
C LEU A 364 -89.57 -26.14 135.49
N PRO A 365 -88.79 -26.59 134.45
CA PRO A 365 -88.89 -27.71 133.47
C PRO A 365 -87.60 -28.60 133.34
N LEU A 366 -87.51 -29.64 132.45
CA LEU A 366 -86.25 -30.17 131.83
C LEU A 366 -86.36 -31.39 130.83
N SER A 367 -85.27 -31.60 130.03
CA SER A 367 -84.68 -32.89 129.51
C SER A 367 -85.08 -33.54 128.15
N SER A 368 -84.08 -33.79 127.24
CA SER A 368 -83.81 -35.11 126.56
C SER A 368 -82.63 -35.18 125.53
N PHE A 369 -81.57 -35.95 125.83
CA PHE A 369 -80.74 -36.95 125.05
C PHE A 369 -80.38 -36.93 123.52
N THR A 370 -79.34 -37.76 123.20
CA THR A 370 -78.94 -38.47 121.92
C THR A 370 -77.79 -37.88 121.03
N THR A 371 -77.21 -38.55 119.99
CA THR A 371 -76.52 -39.88 119.78
C THR A 371 -75.88 -39.91 118.35
N ASP A 372 -74.99 -40.87 118.01
CA ASP A 372 -74.07 -40.93 116.84
C ASP A 372 -74.61 -41.29 115.41
N THR A 373 -73.75 -41.03 114.39
CA THR A 373 -73.45 -41.81 113.13
C THR A 373 -73.91 -41.34 111.71
N TRP A 374 -72.93 -41.29 110.78
CA TRP A 374 -72.92 -41.68 109.33
C TRP A 374 -73.40 -40.78 108.14
N VAL A 375 -72.43 -40.43 107.26
CA VAL A 375 -72.34 -40.64 105.78
C VAL A 375 -73.04 -39.75 104.69
N ASN A 376 -72.22 -39.31 103.72
CA ASN A 376 -72.40 -38.83 102.31
C ASN A 376 -73.07 -37.48 101.94
N SER A 377 -72.41 -36.74 101.01
CA SER A 377 -72.86 -35.56 100.23
C SER A 377 -71.93 -35.32 99.01
N VAL A 378 -72.39 -34.68 97.91
CA VAL A 378 -71.84 -34.88 96.52
C VAL A 378 -72.08 -33.68 95.54
N ASN A 379 -71.23 -33.58 94.47
CA ASN A 379 -71.39 -32.93 93.12
C ASN A 379 -70.88 -31.49 92.76
N THR A 380 -70.68 -31.30 91.43
CA THR A 380 -70.58 -30.08 90.54
C THR A 380 -69.24 -29.34 90.32
N ASP A 381 -68.99 -28.60 89.20
CA ASP A 381 -69.16 -28.80 87.72
C ASP A 381 -68.46 -27.66 86.88
N GLU A 382 -68.63 -27.63 85.54
CA GLU A 382 -68.39 -26.54 84.51
C GLU A 382 -66.95 -26.25 83.95
N MET A 383 -66.72 -25.62 82.77
CA MET A 383 -67.23 -25.75 81.35
C MET A 383 -66.40 -24.89 80.33
N GLY A 384 -66.66 -24.89 79.00
CA GLY A 384 -66.08 -23.93 77.99
C GLY A 384 -66.57 -24.06 76.51
N GLU A 385 -66.48 -23.00 75.67
CA GLU A 385 -66.94 -22.86 74.24
C GLU A 385 -66.17 -21.74 73.44
N ASP A 386 -66.43 -21.40 72.14
CA ASP A 386 -66.08 -22.12 70.87
C ASP A 386 -66.05 -21.23 69.56
N ASP A 387 -65.17 -21.57 68.59
CA ASP A 387 -65.17 -21.47 67.07
C ASP A 387 -65.54 -20.20 66.17
N ARG A 388 -65.04 -20.21 64.90
CA ARG A 388 -65.51 -19.61 63.59
C ARG A 388 -64.97 -18.30 62.95
N ALA A 389 -65.20 -18.16 61.62
CA ALA A 389 -64.61 -17.17 60.66
C ALA A 389 -65.56 -16.78 59.47
N ILE A 390 -65.28 -15.68 58.71
CA ILE A 390 -65.98 -15.24 57.44
C ILE A 390 -65.24 -14.10 56.67
N VAL A 391 -65.46 -13.96 55.33
CA VAL A 391 -65.01 -12.84 54.42
C VAL A 391 -66.04 -12.66 53.27
N PRO A 392 -66.62 -11.46 52.93
CA PRO A 392 -66.20 -10.67 51.72
C PRO A 392 -66.64 -9.16 51.61
N ARG A 393 -66.08 -8.36 50.66
CA ARG A 393 -66.74 -7.13 50.06
C ARG A 393 -65.98 -6.41 48.91
N ILE A 394 -66.65 -6.10 47.78
CA ILE A 394 -66.50 -4.88 46.91
C ILE A 394 -67.86 -4.63 46.18
N PRO A 395 -68.37 -3.38 46.01
CA PRO A 395 -69.71 -3.15 45.42
C PRO A 395 -69.80 -2.35 44.10
N SER A 396 -70.63 -2.84 43.17
CA SER A 396 -71.36 -2.12 42.08
C SER A 396 -72.41 -3.08 41.46
N GLY A 397 -73.44 -2.67 40.70
CA GLY A 397 -73.89 -1.33 40.26
C GLY A 397 -75.33 -1.34 39.67
N VAL A 398 -75.75 -0.25 39.04
CA VAL A 398 -77.09 -0.04 38.42
C VAL A 398 -77.47 -1.12 37.39
N SER A 399 -78.69 -1.69 37.48
CA SER A 399 -79.15 -2.78 36.61
C SER A 399 -79.91 -2.35 35.35
N GLY A 400 -79.70 -3.06 34.24
CA GLY A 400 -80.25 -2.74 32.92
C GLY A 400 -81.77 -2.89 32.76
N THR A 401 -82.49 -3.40 33.76
CA THR A 401 -83.96 -3.54 33.75
C THR A 401 -84.67 -2.19 33.67
N ALA A 402 -84.09 -1.12 34.24
CA ALA A 402 -84.66 0.23 34.17
C ALA A 402 -84.67 0.81 32.74
N LEU A 403 -83.63 0.55 31.94
CA LEU A 403 -83.51 1.06 30.57
C LEU A 403 -84.51 0.36 29.63
N ALA A 404 -84.64 -0.97 29.77
CA ALA A 404 -85.61 -1.77 29.02
C ALA A 404 -87.07 -1.30 29.26
N ALA A 405 -87.41 -0.94 30.50
CA ALA A 405 -88.71 -0.42 30.87
C ALA A 405 -89.01 1.00 30.33
N SER A 406 -87.98 1.75 29.90
CA SER A 406 -88.21 3.01 29.17
C SER A 406 -88.56 2.74 27.70
N LEU A 407 -87.75 1.94 27.01
CA LEU A 407 -87.88 1.75 25.56
C LEU A 407 -89.13 0.95 25.16
N LEU A 408 -89.66 0.10 26.04
CA LEU A 408 -90.97 -0.54 25.88
C LEU A 408 -92.15 0.45 26.01
N ARG A 409 -91.94 1.63 26.61
CA ARG A 409 -92.95 2.69 26.76
C ARG A 409 -93.11 3.50 25.47
N ASP A 410 -92.04 3.62 24.69
CA ASP A 410 -91.98 4.40 23.45
C ASP A 410 -92.52 3.64 22.22
N GLY A 411 -93.32 2.59 22.44
CA GLY A 411 -94.01 1.83 21.39
C GLY A 411 -93.14 0.86 20.59
N TRP A 412 -91.89 0.62 20.98
CA TRP A 412 -91.03 -0.35 20.30
C TRP A 412 -91.44 -1.78 20.69
N THR A 413 -91.90 -2.57 19.73
CA THR A 413 -92.23 -3.98 19.94
C THR A 413 -90.99 -4.79 20.32
N LEU A 414 -91.16 -5.78 21.19
CA LEU A 414 -90.06 -6.58 21.74
C LEU A 414 -89.17 -7.23 20.66
N ALA A 415 -89.75 -7.69 19.54
CA ALA A 415 -89.00 -8.20 18.40
C ALA A 415 -88.13 -7.14 17.71
N LYS A 416 -88.60 -5.89 17.61
CA LYS A 416 -87.84 -4.75 17.06
C LYS A 416 -86.73 -4.30 18.00
N MET A 417 -86.98 -4.34 19.31
CA MET A 417 -85.96 -4.17 20.35
C MET A 417 -84.84 -5.20 20.23
N TYR A 418 -85.17 -6.50 20.13
CA TYR A 418 -84.17 -7.55 19.93
C TYR A 418 -83.43 -7.45 18.60
N SER A 419 -84.11 -7.09 17.50
CA SER A 419 -83.47 -6.84 16.21
C SER A 419 -82.46 -5.70 16.29
N LYS A 420 -82.80 -4.56 16.89
CA LYS A 420 -81.87 -3.42 17.03
C LYS A 420 -80.75 -3.67 18.04
N TYR A 421 -81.01 -4.46 19.09
CA TYR A 421 -79.96 -4.95 19.98
C TYR A 421 -78.98 -5.88 19.24
N GLN A 422 -79.48 -6.82 18.43
CA GLN A 422 -78.65 -7.74 17.66
C GLN A 422 -77.80 -7.00 16.61
N GLU A 423 -78.40 -6.07 15.86
CA GLU A 423 -77.67 -5.18 14.94
C GLU A 423 -76.54 -4.41 15.64
N ALA A 424 -76.81 -3.84 16.83
CA ALA A 424 -75.80 -3.11 17.61
C ALA A 424 -74.68 -4.02 18.16
N VAL A 425 -75.02 -5.25 18.57
CA VAL A 425 -74.06 -6.26 19.01
C VAL A 425 -73.18 -6.74 17.86
N ASP A 426 -73.75 -6.94 16.67
CA ASP A 426 -72.98 -7.36 15.48
C ASP A 426 -72.13 -6.21 14.91
N ALA A 427 -72.63 -4.97 14.93
CA ALA A 427 -71.81 -3.79 14.65
C ALA A 427 -70.62 -3.67 15.62
N LEU A 428 -70.85 -3.86 16.93
CA LEU A 428 -69.79 -3.88 17.94
C LEU A 428 -68.79 -5.02 17.72
N ARG A 429 -69.23 -6.21 17.30
CA ARG A 429 -68.34 -7.34 16.95
C ARG A 429 -67.46 -7.00 15.74
N HIS A 430 -68.04 -6.41 14.69
CA HIS A 430 -67.29 -5.94 13.52
C HIS A 430 -66.28 -4.85 13.89
N GLU A 431 -66.66 -3.89 14.73
CA GLU A 431 -65.75 -2.85 15.20
C GLU A 431 -64.61 -3.43 16.06
N GLN A 432 -64.91 -4.34 16.99
CA GLN A 432 -63.89 -5.02 17.80
C GLN A 432 -62.92 -5.85 16.95
N LEU A 433 -63.41 -6.51 15.90
CA LEU A 433 -62.58 -7.28 14.98
C LEU A 433 -61.70 -6.37 14.11
N GLY A 434 -62.26 -5.26 13.61
CA GLY A 434 -61.51 -4.23 12.89
C GLY A 434 -60.42 -3.59 13.77
N ARG A 435 -60.76 -3.19 15.00
CA ARG A 435 -59.80 -2.66 16.00
C ARG A 435 -58.65 -3.64 16.26
N LYS A 436 -58.94 -4.94 16.42
CA LYS A 436 -57.92 -5.99 16.58
C LYS A 436 -57.02 -6.14 15.34
N GLN A 437 -57.59 -6.05 14.13
CA GLN A 437 -56.81 -6.09 12.89
C GLN A 437 -55.90 -4.87 12.76
N THR A 438 -56.40 -3.66 13.04
CA THR A 438 -55.55 -2.44 13.03
C THR A 438 -54.49 -2.46 14.14
N GLN A 439 -54.82 -3.00 15.31
CA GLN A 439 -53.87 -3.17 16.41
C GLN A 439 -52.73 -4.11 16.02
N ALA A 440 -53.03 -5.29 15.47
CA ALA A 440 -52.01 -6.25 15.01
C ALA A 440 -51.14 -5.74 13.84
N ILE A 441 -51.62 -4.74 13.08
CA ILE A 441 -50.81 -4.03 12.07
C ILE A 441 -49.90 -3.01 12.75
N LEU A 442 -50.42 -2.21 13.69
CA LEU A 442 -49.64 -1.22 14.43
C LEU A 442 -48.57 -1.86 15.31
N GLU A 443 -48.86 -2.98 15.98
CA GLU A 443 -47.90 -3.77 16.76
C GLU A 443 -46.75 -4.29 15.88
N ARG A 444 -47.03 -4.70 14.64
CA ARG A 444 -45.99 -5.10 13.67
C ARG A 444 -45.16 -3.91 13.21
N VAL A 445 -45.80 -2.78 12.86
CA VAL A 445 -45.08 -1.57 12.43
C VAL A 445 -44.22 -1.01 13.56
N LEU A 446 -44.68 -1.10 14.81
CA LEU A 446 -43.91 -0.74 16.00
C LEU A 446 -42.70 -1.66 16.16
N TYR A 447 -42.86 -2.99 16.09
CA TYR A 447 -41.74 -3.94 16.13
C TYR A 447 -40.73 -3.70 14.99
N GLU A 448 -41.20 -3.47 13.76
CA GLU A 448 -40.38 -3.12 12.60
C GLU A 448 -39.65 -1.77 12.73
N ILE A 449 -40.12 -0.87 13.60
CA ILE A 449 -39.45 0.41 13.92
C ILE A 449 -38.46 0.21 15.06
N GLU A 450 -38.80 -0.58 16.09
CA GLU A 450 -37.91 -0.94 17.20
C GLU A 450 -36.68 -1.73 16.72
N GLU A 451 -36.87 -2.72 15.83
CA GLU A 451 -35.79 -3.48 15.18
C GLU A 451 -34.85 -2.55 14.40
N LYS A 452 -35.40 -1.65 13.57
CA LYS A 452 -34.60 -0.68 12.80
C LYS A 452 -33.95 0.39 13.68
N ALA A 453 -34.57 0.79 14.78
CA ALA A 453 -34.00 1.71 15.74
C ALA A 453 -32.81 1.08 16.49
N GLY A 454 -32.89 -0.21 16.82
CA GLY A 454 -31.78 -1.00 17.35
C GLY A 454 -30.60 -1.01 16.38
N VAL A 455 -30.80 -1.41 15.12
CA VAL A 455 -29.74 -1.41 14.10
C VAL A 455 -29.11 -0.02 13.92
N ILE A 456 -29.91 1.06 13.93
CA ILE A 456 -29.40 2.45 13.83
C ILE A 456 -28.62 2.87 15.09
N MET A 457 -28.90 2.29 16.26
CA MET A 457 -28.08 2.48 17.46
C MET A 457 -26.77 1.70 17.37
N ASP A 458 -26.82 0.43 16.97
CA ASP A 458 -25.62 -0.40 16.77
C ASP A 458 -24.65 0.26 15.76
N GLU A 459 -25.17 0.72 14.61
CA GLU A 459 -24.41 1.47 13.60
C GLU A 459 -23.77 2.75 14.16
N ARG A 460 -24.46 3.46 15.07
CA ARG A 460 -23.92 4.67 15.72
C ARG A 460 -22.83 4.33 16.73
N GLU A 461 -22.99 3.29 17.52
CA GLU A 461 -21.97 2.83 18.46
C GLU A 461 -20.71 2.34 17.73
N GLU A 462 -20.85 1.64 16.61
CA GLU A 462 -19.72 1.31 15.74
C GLU A 462 -19.06 2.57 15.15
N HIS A 463 -19.84 3.55 14.69
CA HIS A 463 -19.31 4.82 14.18
C HIS A 463 -18.60 5.66 15.26
N GLU A 464 -19.10 5.68 16.49
CA GLU A 464 -18.48 6.36 17.63
C GLU A 464 -17.17 5.66 18.03
N ARG A 465 -17.19 4.32 18.16
CA ARG A 465 -15.98 3.52 18.42
C ARG A 465 -14.93 3.63 17.31
N LEU A 466 -15.34 3.78 16.05
CA LEU A 466 -14.44 4.10 14.94
C LEU A 466 -13.87 5.52 15.04
N ALA A 467 -14.68 6.51 15.42
CA ALA A 467 -14.21 7.89 15.61
C ALA A 467 -13.20 8.00 16.76
N GLU A 468 -13.43 7.30 17.88
CA GLU A 468 -12.47 7.16 18.99
C GLU A 468 -11.17 6.45 18.55
N ALA A 469 -11.28 5.39 17.73
CA ALA A 469 -10.10 4.72 17.19
C ALA A 469 -9.28 5.66 16.27
N TYR A 470 -9.94 6.50 15.47
CA TYR A 470 -9.28 7.51 14.64
C TYR A 470 -8.67 8.66 15.45
N SER A 471 -9.33 9.15 16.51
CA SER A 471 -8.75 10.19 17.37
C SER A 471 -7.54 9.65 18.14
N ALA A 472 -7.63 8.47 18.74
CA ALA A 472 -6.50 7.82 19.42
C ALA A 472 -5.34 7.47 18.49
N LEU A 473 -5.60 7.14 17.20
CA LEU A 473 -4.55 6.96 16.20
C LEU A 473 -3.90 8.29 15.80
N ASN A 474 -4.68 9.36 15.66
CA ASN A 474 -4.15 10.70 15.40
C ASN A 474 -3.34 11.24 16.58
N GLU A 475 -3.77 11.03 17.82
CA GLU A 475 -3.00 11.39 19.02
C GLU A 475 -1.67 10.65 19.08
N LYS A 476 -1.66 9.33 18.80
CA LYS A 476 -0.42 8.55 18.67
C LYS A 476 0.49 9.08 17.55
N LEU A 477 -0.07 9.47 16.41
CA LEU A 477 0.69 10.09 15.31
C LEU A 477 1.30 11.43 15.74
N GLN A 478 0.53 12.31 16.39
CA GLN A 478 1.07 13.58 16.92
C GLN A 478 2.15 13.34 17.98
N HIS A 479 1.97 12.34 18.85
CA HIS A 479 2.96 11.97 19.84
C HIS A 479 4.26 11.50 19.17
N SER A 480 4.22 10.53 18.26
CA SER A 480 5.41 10.04 17.55
C SER A 480 6.06 11.11 16.64
N LEU A 481 5.30 12.07 16.11
CA LEU A 481 5.87 13.24 15.44
C LEU A 481 6.60 14.18 16.42
N SER A 482 6.05 14.39 17.62
CA SER A 482 6.73 15.16 18.67
C SER A 482 8.00 14.48 19.16
N GLU A 483 7.98 13.16 19.37
CA GLU A 483 9.15 12.35 19.72
C GLU A 483 10.19 12.39 18.60
N HIS A 484 9.78 12.25 17.33
CA HIS A 484 10.68 12.38 16.19
C HIS A 484 11.35 13.75 16.15
N SER A 485 10.62 14.84 16.45
CA SER A 485 11.20 16.18 16.51
C SER A 485 12.22 16.33 17.65
N ALA A 486 11.98 15.74 18.82
CA ALA A 486 12.90 15.75 19.96
C ALA A 486 14.14 14.86 19.74
N LEU A 487 13.98 13.74 19.04
CA LEU A 487 15.10 12.93 18.54
C LEU A 487 15.89 13.69 17.47
N GLN A 488 15.22 14.46 16.61
CA GLN A 488 15.88 15.29 15.59
C GLN A 488 16.69 16.44 16.21
N THR A 489 16.20 17.11 17.26
CA THR A 489 16.96 18.17 17.97
C THR A 489 18.14 17.57 18.73
N THR A 490 17.96 16.50 19.50
CA THR A 490 19.08 15.84 20.21
C THR A 490 20.13 15.28 19.24
N ILE A 491 19.75 14.77 18.07
CA ILE A 491 20.69 14.38 17.01
C ILE A 491 21.46 15.61 16.47
N GLN A 492 20.85 16.79 16.37
CA GLN A 492 21.55 18.02 15.97
C GLN A 492 22.51 18.50 17.07
N GLU A 493 22.11 18.45 18.34
CA GLU A 493 22.95 18.78 19.49
C GLU A 493 24.17 17.86 19.60
N LEU A 494 23.98 16.55 19.45
CA LEU A 494 25.06 15.56 19.44
C LEU A 494 26.00 15.73 18.24
N LYS A 495 25.47 16.08 17.06
CA LYS A 495 26.31 16.46 15.90
C LYS A 495 27.08 17.75 16.15
N ALA A 496 26.53 18.69 16.93
CA ALA A 496 27.20 19.92 17.30
C ALA A 496 28.25 19.72 18.40
N SER A 497 28.05 18.80 19.35
CA SER A 497 29.06 18.44 20.36
C SER A 497 30.21 17.61 19.77
N LEU A 498 29.91 16.64 18.90
CA LEU A 498 30.92 15.90 18.14
C LEU A 498 31.83 16.87 17.35
N LYS A 499 31.24 17.80 16.59
CA LYS A 499 32.02 18.83 15.85
C LYS A 499 32.83 19.76 16.75
N ARG A 500 32.49 19.94 18.03
CA ARG A 500 33.35 20.68 18.98
C ARG A 500 34.55 19.80 19.36
N GLN A 501 34.30 18.59 19.82
CA GLN A 501 35.35 17.61 20.19
C GLN A 501 36.32 17.31 19.03
N GLU A 502 35.85 17.27 17.77
CA GLU A 502 36.69 17.14 16.58
C GLU A 502 37.67 18.32 16.41
N ARG A 503 37.23 19.56 16.68
CA ARG A 503 38.12 20.75 16.65
C ARG A 503 39.11 20.70 17.80
N ASP A 504 38.64 20.40 19.01
CA ASP A 504 39.46 20.33 20.22
C ASP A 504 40.57 19.28 20.06
N TYR A 505 40.24 18.13 19.47
CA TYR A 505 41.17 17.06 19.13
C TYR A 505 42.20 17.49 18.08
N VAL A 506 41.79 18.22 17.03
CA VAL A 506 42.72 18.78 16.01
C VAL A 506 43.64 19.84 16.60
N VAL A 507 43.18 20.64 17.58
CA VAL A 507 44.04 21.57 18.32
C VAL A 507 45.06 20.77 19.15
N ALA A 508 44.61 19.80 19.96
CA ALA A 508 45.49 18.97 20.77
C ALA A 508 46.53 18.19 19.93
N GLN A 509 46.16 17.67 18.75
CA GLN A 509 47.11 17.04 17.81
C GLN A 509 48.19 18.03 17.36
N LYS A 510 47.83 19.28 17.02
CA LYS A 510 48.81 20.32 16.63
C LYS A 510 49.76 20.64 17.80
N GLU A 511 49.24 20.73 19.02
CA GLU A 511 50.06 20.97 20.21
C GLU A 511 51.01 19.82 20.51
N ILE A 512 50.56 18.56 20.41
CA ILE A 512 51.43 17.38 20.52
C ILE A 512 52.52 17.41 19.45
N ALA A 513 52.19 17.73 18.18
CA ALA A 513 53.17 17.81 17.11
C ALA A 513 54.19 18.96 17.31
N ASP A 514 53.78 20.08 17.88
CA ASP A 514 54.67 21.20 18.20
C ASP A 514 55.55 20.92 19.43
N LEU A 515 55.02 20.25 20.46
CA LEU A 515 55.80 19.77 21.61
C LEU A 515 56.81 18.70 21.17
N GLN A 516 56.44 17.79 20.25
CA GLN A 516 57.37 16.84 19.65
C GLN A 516 58.50 17.53 18.88
N LYS A 517 58.21 18.59 18.12
CA LYS A 517 59.24 19.42 17.47
C LYS A 517 60.15 20.10 18.50
N GLN A 518 59.59 20.67 19.57
CA GLN A 518 60.37 21.29 20.64
C GLN A 518 61.29 20.27 21.33
N VAL A 519 60.77 19.10 21.71
CA VAL A 519 61.59 18.02 22.29
C VAL A 519 62.65 17.51 21.29
N ALA A 520 62.35 17.41 20.00
CA ALA A 520 63.33 17.02 18.99
C ALA A 520 64.43 18.08 18.78
N ILE A 521 64.07 19.37 18.83
CA ILE A 521 65.04 20.49 18.78
C ILE A 521 65.88 20.51 20.05
N LEU A 522 65.29 20.43 21.23
CA LEU A 522 66.00 20.39 22.52
C LEU A 522 66.92 19.16 22.62
N LEU A 523 66.48 17.97 22.19
CA LEU A 523 67.35 16.79 22.13
C LEU A 523 68.49 16.95 21.11
N LYS A 524 68.24 17.62 19.98
CA LYS A 524 69.30 17.99 19.05
C LYS A 524 70.26 18.99 19.66
N GLU A 525 69.78 20.01 20.37
CA GLU A 525 70.61 21.04 21.02
C GLU A 525 71.42 20.46 22.18
N CYS A 526 70.85 19.61 23.03
CA CYS A 526 71.59 18.83 24.03
C CYS A 526 72.67 17.94 23.38
N ARG A 527 72.38 17.33 22.23
CA ARG A 527 73.35 16.52 21.49
C ARG A 527 74.43 17.36 20.81
N ASP A 528 74.08 18.51 20.23
CA ASP A 528 75.01 19.46 19.62
C ASP A 528 75.88 20.12 20.70
N VAL A 529 75.36 20.32 21.92
CA VAL A 529 76.14 20.71 23.11
C VAL A 529 77.07 19.57 23.54
N GLN A 530 76.61 18.32 23.64
CA GLN A 530 77.50 17.17 23.92
C GLN A 530 78.59 16.96 22.84
N LEU A 531 78.31 17.31 21.59
CA LEU A 531 79.27 17.22 20.48
C LEU A 531 80.24 18.42 20.43
N ARG A 532 79.82 19.63 20.83
CA ARG A 532 80.71 20.79 21.00
C ARG A 532 81.57 20.67 22.25
N CYS A 533 80.98 20.25 23.37
CA CYS A 533 81.64 19.99 24.65
C CYS A 533 82.12 18.53 24.73
N GLY A 534 82.93 18.12 23.77
CA GLY A 534 83.48 16.77 23.68
C GLY A 534 84.39 16.39 24.86
N SER A 535 83.80 15.79 25.89
CA SER A 535 84.49 15.06 26.97
C SER A 535 85.55 15.83 27.78
N VAL A 536 85.12 16.86 28.51
CA VAL A 536 85.78 17.24 29.78
C VAL A 536 84.73 17.32 30.88
N ALA A 537 84.80 16.41 31.86
CA ALA A 537 84.11 16.57 33.12
C ALA A 537 84.98 17.45 34.02
N CYS A 538 84.53 18.66 34.35
CA CYS A 538 85.07 19.43 35.45
C CYS A 538 83.95 20.19 36.17
N TYR A 539 84.25 20.56 37.40
CA TYR A 539 83.30 21.01 38.42
C TYR A 539 82.74 22.41 38.15
N ASN A 540 81.68 22.73 38.91
CA ASN A 540 81.28 24.10 39.21
C ASN A 540 82.52 24.98 39.48
N ASP A 541 82.53 26.18 38.90
CA ASP A 541 82.42 27.40 39.70
C ASP A 541 81.92 28.55 38.81
N GLU A 542 81.53 29.65 39.44
CA GLU A 542 81.01 30.85 38.79
C GLU A 542 82.14 31.62 38.10
N GLU A 543 81.95 32.08 36.85
CA GLU A 543 82.40 33.45 36.51
C GLU A 543 81.69 34.09 35.31
N LEU A 544 81.57 35.41 35.39
CA LEU A 544 80.76 36.28 34.55
C LEU A 544 81.46 36.62 33.22
N ILE A 545 80.89 36.23 32.07
CA ILE A 545 81.35 36.70 30.75
C ILE A 545 80.38 37.76 30.20
N THR A 546 80.54 39.01 30.65
CA THR A 546 79.96 40.18 29.99
C THR A 546 80.69 40.50 28.68
N GLY A 547 79.97 40.46 27.56
CA GLY A 547 80.42 40.85 26.22
C GLY A 547 79.53 41.95 25.61
N PRO A 548 80.05 42.80 24.72
CA PRO A 548 79.74 44.24 24.82
C PRO A 548 78.56 44.72 23.98
N ALA A 549 77.81 45.69 24.54
CA ALA A 549 76.84 46.49 23.81
C ALA A 549 77.53 47.56 22.95
N VAL A 550 77.01 47.80 21.74
CA VAL A 550 77.34 48.96 20.89
C VAL A 550 76.03 49.71 20.60
N PRO A 551 75.85 50.96 21.09
CA PRO A 551 74.57 51.66 21.01
C PRO A 551 74.44 52.51 19.73
N LEU A 552 73.28 52.40 19.05
CA LEU A 552 72.85 53.35 18.02
C LEU A 552 71.34 53.66 18.16
N ASN A 553 71.06 54.62 19.04
CA ASN A 553 70.00 55.64 18.99
C ASN A 553 68.61 55.30 18.38
N ALA A 554 67.61 55.23 19.26
CA ALA A 554 66.25 55.84 19.16
C ALA A 554 65.33 55.47 17.96
N GLU A 555 64.02 55.25 18.10
CA GLU A 555 63.02 55.86 19.01
C GLU A 555 61.85 54.90 19.37
N SER A 556 60.98 55.36 20.29
CA SER A 556 59.65 54.80 20.66
C SER A 556 59.59 53.66 21.69
N ASN A 557 58.66 53.80 22.65
CA ASN A 557 58.57 52.94 23.84
C ASN A 557 57.95 51.56 23.57
N THR A 558 57.31 51.35 22.42
CA THR A 558 56.76 50.05 22.01
C THR A 558 57.85 49.01 21.79
N GLU A 559 58.96 49.39 21.13
CA GLU A 559 60.07 48.47 20.88
C GLU A 559 60.82 48.15 22.18
N ASN A 560 60.99 49.12 23.09
CA ASN A 560 61.61 48.87 24.40
C ASN A 560 60.86 47.80 25.22
N ILE A 561 59.52 47.85 25.27
CA ILE A 561 58.73 46.84 26.01
C ILE A 561 58.86 45.45 25.38
N ILE A 562 58.97 45.37 24.06
CA ILE A 562 59.21 44.11 23.33
C ILE A 562 60.64 43.60 23.58
N SER A 563 61.64 44.46 23.44
CA SER A 563 63.06 44.13 23.61
C SER A 563 63.41 43.71 25.04
N GLU A 564 62.98 44.47 26.05
CA GLU A 564 63.34 44.16 27.45
C GLU A 564 62.57 42.94 27.98
N ARG A 565 61.25 42.87 27.75
CA ARG A 565 60.38 41.88 28.42
C ARG A 565 60.09 40.61 27.63
N LEU A 566 60.23 40.63 26.30
CA LEU A 566 59.95 39.47 25.43
C LEU A 566 61.20 38.91 24.71
N LEU A 567 62.35 39.61 24.81
CA LEU A 567 63.61 39.22 24.16
C LEU A 567 64.80 39.03 25.13
N THR A 568 64.76 39.54 26.37
CA THR A 568 65.78 39.19 27.39
C THR A 568 65.32 38.06 28.30
N PHE A 569 66.12 36.99 28.35
CA PHE A 569 65.92 35.81 29.20
C PHE A 569 67.22 35.52 29.96
N LYS A 570 67.11 35.04 31.20
CA LYS A 570 68.26 34.71 32.06
C LYS A 570 68.65 33.23 32.02
N ASP A 571 67.68 32.37 31.68
CA ASP A 571 67.80 30.92 31.63
C ASP A 571 66.92 30.35 30.52
N ILE A 572 67.21 29.12 30.09
CA ILE A 572 66.43 28.39 29.06
C ILE A 572 64.95 28.29 29.46
N ASN A 573 64.64 28.05 30.74
CA ASN A 573 63.26 28.01 31.23
C ASN A 573 62.55 29.36 31.07
N GLY A 574 63.26 30.48 31.30
CA GLY A 574 62.71 31.82 31.08
C GLY A 574 62.40 32.10 29.61
N LEU A 575 63.24 31.61 28.69
CA LEU A 575 62.95 31.66 27.24
C LEU A 575 61.72 30.80 26.88
N VAL A 576 61.56 29.61 27.47
CA VAL A 576 60.38 28.76 27.26
C VAL A 576 59.12 29.45 27.79
N GLU A 577 59.15 30.03 28.99
CA GLU A 577 58.03 30.79 29.57
C GLU A 577 57.67 32.00 28.72
N GLN A 578 58.65 32.78 28.24
CA GLN A 578 58.41 33.88 27.30
C GLN A 578 57.86 33.38 25.96
N ASN A 579 58.33 32.25 25.44
CA ASN A 579 57.79 31.69 24.19
C ASN A 579 56.34 31.19 24.36
N VAL A 580 55.99 30.63 25.52
CA VAL A 580 54.61 30.26 25.88
C VAL A 580 53.73 31.51 26.02
N GLN A 581 54.21 32.58 26.66
CA GLN A 581 53.49 33.86 26.77
C GLN A 581 53.32 34.56 25.41
N LEU A 582 54.32 34.48 24.52
CA LEU A 582 54.20 34.94 23.13
C LEU A 582 53.20 34.11 22.34
N ARG A 583 53.20 32.78 22.48
CA ARG A 583 52.22 31.90 21.81
C ARG A 583 50.81 32.13 22.30
N SER A 584 50.58 32.33 23.60
CA SER A 584 49.25 32.66 24.12
C SER A 584 48.79 34.05 23.69
N LEU A 585 49.68 35.05 23.65
CA LEU A 585 49.36 36.37 23.11
C LEU A 585 49.01 36.32 21.61
N VAL A 586 49.79 35.58 20.81
CA VAL A 586 49.51 35.39 19.36
C VAL A 586 48.20 34.63 19.13
N ARG A 587 47.88 33.62 19.96
CA ARG A 587 46.57 32.96 19.94
C ARG A 587 45.46 33.94 20.28
N ASN A 588 45.51 34.61 21.43
CA ASN A 588 44.51 35.61 21.85
C ASN A 588 44.29 36.71 20.79
N LEU A 589 45.34 37.14 20.07
CA LEU A 589 45.23 38.10 18.97
C LEU A 589 44.64 37.47 17.70
N SER A 590 44.91 36.20 17.43
CA SER A 590 44.27 35.44 16.34
C SER A 590 42.78 35.22 16.65
N ASP A 591 42.45 34.83 17.87
CA ASP A 591 41.08 34.63 18.36
C ASP A 591 40.29 35.95 18.29
N GLN A 592 40.89 37.09 18.64
CA GLN A 592 40.28 38.43 18.47
C GLN A 592 40.12 38.86 17.01
N ILE A 593 40.94 38.34 16.09
CA ILE A 593 40.77 38.56 14.64
C ILE A 593 39.65 37.66 14.11
N GLU A 594 39.63 36.37 14.47
CA GLU A 594 38.57 35.44 14.10
C GLU A 594 37.19 35.85 14.68
N GLU A 595 37.15 36.35 15.92
CA GLU A 595 35.95 36.90 16.55
C GLU A 595 35.45 38.15 15.82
N LYS A 596 36.34 39.08 15.44
CA LYS A 596 35.95 40.27 14.65
C LYS A 596 35.58 39.94 13.21
N GLU A 597 36.22 38.95 12.59
CA GLU A 597 35.77 38.42 11.31
C GLU A 597 34.40 37.74 11.42
N ALA A 598 34.14 36.99 12.50
CA ALA A 598 32.85 36.37 12.76
C ALA A 598 31.76 37.43 13.03
N GLU A 599 32.04 38.46 13.83
CA GLU A 599 31.17 39.63 13.99
C GLU A 599 30.87 40.32 12.66
N LEU A 600 31.86 40.49 11.78
CA LEU A 600 31.64 41.12 10.47
C LEU A 600 30.84 40.22 9.53
N LYS A 601 31.09 38.91 9.54
CA LYS A 601 30.29 37.93 8.78
C LYS A 601 28.85 37.88 9.28
N ASP A 602 28.62 37.83 10.60
CA ASP A 602 27.30 37.90 11.24
C ASP A 602 26.57 39.21 10.93
N LYS A 603 27.28 40.35 10.90
CA LYS A 603 26.70 41.64 10.48
C LYS A 603 26.29 41.62 9.00
N TYR A 604 27.15 41.14 8.09
CA TYR A 604 26.79 41.02 6.67
C TYR A 604 25.70 39.98 6.42
N GLU A 605 25.67 38.87 7.17
CA GLU A 605 24.59 37.88 7.10
C GLU A 605 23.27 38.44 7.62
N LYS A 606 23.29 39.25 8.70
CA LYS A 606 22.11 39.96 9.20
C LYS A 606 21.66 41.10 8.28
N GLU A 607 22.57 41.80 7.61
CA GLU A 607 22.23 42.79 6.57
C GLU A 607 21.64 42.09 5.34
N LEU A 608 22.19 40.94 4.94
CA LEU A 608 21.65 40.14 3.83
C LEU A 608 20.30 39.53 4.18
N GLN A 609 20.12 38.98 5.38
CA GLN A 609 18.83 38.52 5.92
C GLN A 609 17.83 39.66 5.99
N LYS A 610 18.21 40.82 6.53
CA LYS A 610 17.35 42.01 6.56
C LYS A 610 16.98 42.48 5.15
N HIS A 611 17.88 42.36 4.16
CA HIS A 611 17.55 42.68 2.77
C HIS A 611 16.69 41.61 2.08
N THR A 612 16.81 40.32 2.41
CA THR A 612 15.90 39.29 1.90
C THR A 612 14.54 39.33 2.61
N GLU A 613 14.48 39.69 3.89
CA GLU A 613 13.24 39.98 4.64
C GLU A 613 12.58 41.27 4.17
N GLU A 614 13.34 42.31 3.86
CA GLU A 614 12.83 43.52 3.22
C GLU A 614 12.32 43.22 1.80
N ALA A 615 13.00 42.37 1.04
CA ALA A 615 12.53 41.94 -0.28
C ALA A 615 11.28 41.07 -0.18
N ALA A 616 11.26 40.10 0.75
CA ALA A 616 10.13 39.22 1.01
C ALA A 616 8.93 39.97 1.59
N SER A 617 9.13 40.98 2.45
CA SER A 617 8.05 41.85 2.93
C SER A 617 7.58 42.85 1.88
N LYS A 618 8.44 43.33 0.96
CA LYS A 618 8.02 44.08 -0.23
C LYS A 618 7.22 43.19 -1.19
N VAL A 619 7.65 41.95 -1.43
CA VAL A 619 6.90 40.95 -2.24
C VAL A 619 5.58 40.60 -1.55
N ASN A 620 5.58 40.30 -0.26
CA ASN A 620 4.37 40.02 0.51
C ASN A 620 3.45 41.23 0.60
N ALA A 621 3.97 42.47 0.64
CA ALA A 621 3.14 43.68 0.56
C ALA A 621 2.60 43.92 -0.87
N VAL A 622 3.27 43.42 -1.92
CA VAL A 622 2.74 43.42 -3.30
C VAL A 622 1.71 42.30 -3.49
N LEU A 623 1.93 41.12 -2.92
CA LEU A 623 0.98 40.00 -2.93
C LEU A 623 -0.25 40.30 -2.08
N LEU A 624 -0.07 40.88 -0.88
CA LEU A 624 -1.17 41.40 -0.06
C LEU A 624 -1.87 42.53 -0.79
N LYS A 625 -1.19 43.48 -1.45
CA LYS A 625 -1.88 44.49 -2.27
C LYS A 625 -2.59 43.90 -3.50
N ALA A 626 -2.08 42.82 -4.09
CA ALA A 626 -2.75 42.11 -5.18
C ALA A 626 -3.95 41.30 -4.68
N GLN A 627 -3.89 40.75 -3.46
CA GLN A 627 -4.97 40.03 -2.80
C GLN A 627 -6.00 40.99 -2.18
N GLU A 628 -5.59 42.15 -1.70
CA GLU A 628 -6.42 43.30 -1.33
C GLU A 628 -7.07 43.88 -2.59
N GLN A 629 -6.41 43.92 -3.74
CA GLN A 629 -7.03 44.31 -5.01
C GLN A 629 -7.99 43.24 -5.54
N ALA A 630 -7.66 41.95 -5.42
CA ALA A 630 -8.56 40.85 -5.79
C ALA A 630 -9.79 40.85 -4.87
N THR A 631 -9.60 40.90 -3.55
CA THR A 631 -10.69 41.01 -2.57
C THR A 631 -11.35 42.38 -2.58
N MET A 632 -10.74 43.46 -3.11
CA MET A 632 -11.42 44.72 -3.44
C MET A 632 -12.25 44.58 -4.71
N ILE A 633 -11.83 43.80 -5.70
CA ILE A 633 -12.64 43.51 -6.89
C ILE A 633 -13.81 42.57 -6.52
N GLU A 634 -13.59 41.56 -5.68
CA GLU A 634 -14.62 40.67 -5.16
C GLU A 634 -15.54 41.39 -4.16
N SER A 635 -15.00 42.26 -3.29
CA SER A 635 -15.81 43.12 -2.42
C SER A 635 -16.45 44.28 -3.15
N LEU A 636 -15.98 44.71 -4.33
CA LEU A 636 -16.72 45.63 -5.21
C LEU A 636 -17.81 44.91 -5.99
N HIS A 637 -17.59 43.66 -6.46
CA HIS A 637 -18.67 42.87 -7.06
C HIS A 637 -19.74 42.51 -6.02
N THR A 638 -19.34 42.03 -4.85
CA THR A 638 -20.27 41.73 -3.77
C THR A 638 -20.83 43.00 -3.14
N ALA A 639 -20.11 44.14 -3.05
CA ALA A 639 -20.71 45.42 -2.66
C ALA A 639 -21.62 46.02 -3.73
N VAL A 640 -21.40 45.80 -5.03
CA VAL A 640 -22.38 46.17 -6.06
C VAL A 640 -23.64 45.28 -5.97
N ALA A 641 -23.51 44.04 -5.48
CA ALA A 641 -24.64 43.17 -5.14
C ALA A 641 -25.25 43.42 -3.74
N MET A 642 -24.48 43.99 -2.81
CA MET A 642 -24.82 44.16 -1.39
C MET A 642 -25.28 45.58 -1.09
N TYR A 643 -24.74 46.64 -1.69
CA TYR A 643 -25.42 47.95 -1.75
C TYR A 643 -26.77 47.83 -2.47
N LYS A 644 -26.92 46.84 -3.37
CA LYS A 644 -28.23 46.47 -3.96
C LYS A 644 -29.23 45.88 -2.95
N LYS A 645 -28.79 45.49 -1.75
CA LYS A 645 -29.60 44.92 -0.65
C LYS A 645 -29.59 45.78 0.63
N LEU A 646 -28.47 46.40 0.96
CA LEU A 646 -28.32 47.29 2.12
C LEU A 646 -28.96 48.67 1.87
N TYR A 647 -29.17 49.08 0.61
CA TYR A 647 -30.12 50.17 0.34
C TYR A 647 -31.57 49.78 0.70
N GLU A 648 -31.83 48.48 0.92
CA GLU A 648 -33.12 47.92 1.39
C GLU A 648 -33.10 47.59 2.90
N GLU A 649 -31.92 47.47 3.54
CA GLU A 649 -31.77 46.92 4.91
C GLU A 649 -31.03 47.82 5.94
N GLU A 650 -30.13 48.74 5.53
CA GLU A 650 -29.32 49.61 6.43
C GLU A 650 -30.13 50.79 7.01
N HIS A 651 -31.26 50.47 7.66
CA HIS A 651 -32.15 51.45 8.29
C HIS A 651 -32.34 51.23 9.80
N LYS A 652 -31.66 50.25 10.42
CA LYS A 652 -31.95 49.76 11.79
C LYS A 652 -30.73 49.28 12.63
N LEU A 653 -30.07 50.24 13.31
CA LEU A 653 -29.47 50.18 14.68
C LEU A 653 -28.38 49.11 14.99
N HIS A 654 -27.14 49.38 15.46
CA HIS A 654 -26.57 50.26 16.53
C HIS A 654 -26.74 49.83 18.05
N ALA A 655 -25.94 48.84 18.48
CA ALA A 655 -25.00 48.76 19.65
C ALA A 655 -25.37 48.90 21.19
N HIS A 656 -24.60 48.15 22.06
CA HIS A 656 -24.01 48.49 23.42
C HIS A 656 -24.28 47.66 24.76
N THR A 657 -23.25 46.92 25.28
CA THR A 657 -22.51 46.84 26.63
C THR A 657 -23.10 46.79 28.11
N THR A 658 -22.42 46.12 29.12
CA THR A 658 -22.05 46.49 30.61
C THR A 658 -22.16 45.42 31.84
N HIS A 659 -21.88 45.69 33.18
CA HIS A 659 -21.27 44.72 34.24
C HIS A 659 -21.69 44.47 35.84
N PRO A 660 -21.03 44.82 37.03
CA PRO A 660 -20.76 43.93 38.28
C PRO A 660 -20.89 44.39 39.85
N GLN A 661 -20.44 43.58 40.90
CA GLN A 661 -20.04 43.78 42.41
C GLN A 661 -20.97 43.40 43.69
N GLU A 662 -20.65 43.21 45.05
CA GLU A 662 -19.51 42.77 46.00
C GLU A 662 -19.76 42.77 47.64
N ALA A 663 -18.97 42.07 48.56
CA ALA A 663 -18.45 42.38 50.01
C ALA A 663 -18.94 41.89 51.50
N VAL A 664 -18.04 41.30 52.40
CA VAL A 664 -17.52 41.66 53.85
C VAL A 664 -17.94 41.15 55.38
N PRO A 665 -17.03 41.05 56.47
CA PRO A 665 -17.21 40.64 57.99
C PRO A 665 -16.35 41.25 59.28
N GLU A 666 -16.43 40.82 60.62
CA GLU A 666 -15.80 41.30 62.00
C GLU A 666 -15.78 40.26 63.29
N ARG A 667 -15.41 40.29 64.67
CA ARG A 667 -14.57 40.91 65.87
C ARG A 667 -14.74 40.10 67.30
N GLY A 668 -14.24 40.13 68.63
CA GLY A 668 -13.30 40.70 69.77
C GLY A 668 -13.66 40.15 71.28
N SER A 669 -13.19 40.29 72.62
CA SER A 669 -12.06 40.68 73.64
C SER A 669 -12.48 40.47 75.24
N MET A 670 -11.87 40.59 76.51
CA MET A 670 -10.54 40.60 77.34
C MET A 670 -10.55 40.85 78.99
N GLU A 671 -9.66 40.24 79.91
CA GLU A 671 -9.03 40.51 81.36
C GLU A 671 -9.73 40.71 82.84
N ILE A 672 -9.20 40.78 84.17
CA ILE A 672 -8.03 40.33 85.14
C ILE A 672 -8.05 40.74 86.76
N VAL A 673 -7.16 40.25 87.75
CA VAL A 673 -6.56 40.80 89.13
C VAL A 673 -6.81 40.35 90.72
N PRO A 674 -5.86 40.43 91.78
CA PRO A 674 -5.93 39.95 93.29
C PRO A 674 -5.19 40.68 94.58
N LEU A 675 -5.22 40.15 95.90
CA LEU A 675 -4.17 40.11 97.09
C LEU A 675 -4.31 40.69 98.62
N ARG A 676 -3.79 39.96 99.71
CA ARG A 676 -2.97 40.31 101.02
C ARG A 676 -3.40 40.57 102.56
N GLU A 677 -2.74 39.85 103.54
CA GLU A 677 -1.98 40.15 104.86
C GLU A 677 -2.38 40.45 106.38
N PHE A 678 -1.50 39.94 107.32
CA PHE A 678 -0.88 40.42 108.63
C PHE A 678 -1.45 40.29 110.11
N SER A 679 -0.52 40.02 111.08
CA SER A 679 -0.42 40.47 112.52
C SER A 679 -1.10 39.71 113.71
N HIS A 680 -0.74 39.83 115.03
CA HIS A 680 0.57 39.84 115.80
C HIS A 680 0.38 39.73 117.38
N ASP A 681 1.38 39.19 118.12
CA ASP A 681 1.87 39.45 119.54
C ASP A 681 0.99 39.42 120.84
N THR A 682 1.48 39.45 122.13
CA THR A 682 2.55 38.76 122.95
C THR A 682 2.36 39.00 124.50
N SER A 683 3.06 38.26 125.42
CA SER A 683 3.67 38.71 126.74
C SER A 683 3.47 37.87 128.06
N ARG A 684 4.54 37.87 128.89
CA ARG A 684 4.72 37.45 130.32
C ARG A 684 4.56 35.98 130.76
N LYS A 685 5.28 35.64 131.85
CA LYS A 685 5.58 34.30 132.38
C LYS A 685 5.57 34.32 133.92
N VAL A 686 5.11 33.25 134.58
CA VAL A 686 5.94 32.64 135.66
C VAL A 686 5.26 32.28 137.03
N PRO A 687 4.65 31.10 137.29
CA PRO A 687 4.94 30.42 138.58
C PRO A 687 5.82 29.15 138.46
N GLU A 688 7.07 29.26 138.92
CA GLU A 688 8.23 28.54 138.35
C GLU A 688 8.14 27.01 138.31
N GLN A 689 7.70 26.33 139.37
CA GLN A 689 7.82 24.86 139.43
C GLN A 689 6.61 24.08 138.88
N ALA A 690 5.43 24.72 138.83
CA ALA A 690 4.32 24.22 138.02
C ALA A 690 4.64 24.45 136.54
N LEU A 691 5.21 25.61 136.21
CA LEU A 691 5.71 25.91 134.87
C LEU A 691 7.08 25.35 134.53
N GLU A 692 7.79 24.63 135.39
CA GLU A 692 8.94 23.79 134.99
C GLU A 692 8.47 22.39 134.61
N ARG A 693 7.45 21.85 135.28
CA ARG A 693 6.80 20.62 134.81
C ARG A 693 5.95 20.85 133.56
N LEU A 694 5.24 21.98 133.48
CA LEU A 694 4.59 22.40 132.24
C LEU A 694 5.61 22.83 131.19
N LYS A 695 6.67 23.62 131.46
CA LYS A 695 7.75 23.86 130.46
C LYS A 695 8.32 22.54 129.97
N ASN A 696 8.68 21.58 130.83
CA ASN A 696 9.26 20.31 130.35
C ASN A 696 8.26 19.54 129.47
N LEU A 697 6.98 19.47 129.83
CA LEU A 697 5.95 18.82 129.00
C LEU A 697 5.55 19.64 127.76
N GLU A 698 5.65 20.97 127.79
CA GLU A 698 5.43 21.92 126.68
C GLU A 698 6.63 21.96 125.75
N GLU A 699 7.84 21.73 126.25
CA GLU A 699 9.11 21.60 125.54
C GLU A 699 9.22 20.20 124.94
N ASP A 700 8.70 19.15 125.59
CA ASP A 700 8.59 17.82 124.99
C ASP A 700 7.43 17.75 123.99
N LEU A 701 6.34 18.51 124.22
CA LEU A 701 5.34 18.81 123.18
C LEU A 701 5.90 19.70 122.07
N ALA A 702 6.81 20.63 122.36
CA ALA A 702 7.43 21.48 121.33
C ALA A 702 8.49 20.72 120.55
N LYS A 703 9.29 19.86 121.19
CA LYS A 703 10.19 18.89 120.53
C LYS A 703 9.37 17.99 119.64
N SER A 704 8.40 17.23 120.18
CA SER A 704 7.56 16.35 119.35
C SER A 704 6.72 17.08 118.29
N ARG A 705 6.29 18.33 118.50
CA ARG A 705 5.70 19.18 117.44
C ARG A 705 6.72 19.59 116.39
N ASN A 706 7.93 19.98 116.79
CA ASN A 706 9.02 20.33 115.88
C ASN A 706 9.54 19.11 115.12
N ASP A 707 9.54 17.92 115.73
CA ASP A 707 9.86 16.63 115.12
C ASP A 707 8.74 16.21 114.14
N ILE A 708 7.48 16.44 114.49
CA ILE A 708 6.35 16.27 113.56
C ILE A 708 6.43 17.30 112.41
N ILE A 709 6.91 18.52 112.65
CA ILE A 709 7.11 19.54 111.62
C ILE A 709 8.31 19.21 110.73
N SER A 710 9.43 18.72 111.29
CA SER A 710 10.61 18.31 110.52
C SER A 710 10.31 17.04 109.72
N LEU A 711 9.69 16.01 110.31
CA LEU A 711 9.26 14.81 109.58
C LEU A 711 8.20 15.12 108.50
N ARG A 712 7.35 16.15 108.70
CA ARG A 712 6.47 16.65 107.63
C ARG A 712 7.26 17.38 106.55
N ALA A 713 8.20 18.24 106.90
CA ALA A 713 9.06 18.94 105.94
C ALA A 713 9.98 17.98 105.17
N GLU A 714 10.47 16.91 105.80
CA GLU A 714 11.24 15.84 105.16
C GLU A 714 10.36 14.98 104.26
N ARG A 715 9.14 14.60 104.71
CA ARG A 715 8.13 13.97 103.84
C ARG A 715 7.83 14.84 102.62
N ASP A 716 7.61 16.14 102.81
CA ASP A 716 7.24 17.05 101.73
C ASP A 716 8.41 17.35 100.79
N LYS A 717 9.63 17.42 101.33
CA LYS A 717 10.87 17.43 100.54
C LYS A 717 11.01 16.15 99.70
N LEU A 718 10.88 14.97 100.31
CA LEU A 718 10.95 13.69 99.60
C LEU A 718 9.83 13.52 98.58
N ALA A 719 8.63 14.06 98.85
CA ALA A 719 7.53 14.09 97.89
C ALA A 719 7.82 15.02 96.70
N LEU A 720 8.42 16.19 96.93
CA LEU A 720 8.86 17.09 95.86
C LEU A 720 10.05 16.50 95.06
N GLU A 721 10.99 15.83 95.72
CA GLU A 721 12.09 15.11 95.06
C GLU A 721 11.56 13.94 94.21
N ALA A 722 10.55 13.21 94.70
CA ALA A 722 9.87 12.16 93.94
C ALA A 722 9.05 12.71 92.76
N GLN A 723 8.33 13.83 92.94
CA GLN A 723 7.62 14.52 91.85
C GLN A 723 8.59 15.04 90.80
N PHE A 724 9.70 15.65 91.20
CA PHE A 724 10.76 16.10 90.28
C PHE A 724 11.40 14.93 89.51
N ALA A 725 11.62 13.79 90.16
CA ALA A 725 12.10 12.58 89.49
C ALA A 725 11.05 12.02 88.49
N GLN A 726 9.77 11.99 88.86
CA GLN A 726 8.67 11.59 87.98
C GLN A 726 8.53 12.53 86.78
N GLU A 727 8.59 13.85 86.98
CA GLU A 727 8.61 14.84 85.90
C GLU A 727 9.81 14.66 84.98
N LYS A 728 11.01 14.42 85.53
CA LYS A 728 12.23 14.21 84.74
C LYS A 728 12.11 12.95 83.87
N LEU A 729 11.57 11.86 84.42
CA LEU A 729 11.27 10.64 83.66
C LEU A 729 10.18 10.89 82.60
N ALA A 730 9.10 11.61 82.92
CA ALA A 730 8.04 11.94 81.97
C ALA A 730 8.53 12.83 80.82
N ARG A 731 9.48 13.75 81.08
CA ARG A 731 10.15 14.54 80.04
C ARG A 731 11.02 13.68 79.14
N PHE A 732 11.82 12.75 79.70
CA PHE A 732 12.60 11.80 78.89
C PHE A 732 11.72 10.84 78.09
N MET A 733 10.61 10.34 78.64
CA MET A 733 9.68 9.49 77.90
C MET A 733 9.10 10.22 76.68
N LYS A 734 8.64 11.46 76.85
CA LYS A 734 8.15 12.30 75.74
C LYS A 734 9.22 12.59 74.69
N GLU A 735 10.47 12.80 75.11
CA GLU A 735 11.60 12.97 74.20
C GLU A 735 11.87 11.69 73.38
N PHE A 736 11.87 10.51 74.01
CA PHE A 736 11.99 9.23 73.30
C PHE A 736 10.78 8.92 72.41
N GLU A 737 9.57 9.30 72.81
CA GLU A 737 8.37 9.18 71.99
C GLU A 737 8.48 10.08 70.75
N HIS A 738 8.89 11.34 70.91
CA HIS A 738 9.11 12.27 69.80
C HIS A 738 10.21 11.81 68.83
N GLN A 739 11.38 11.41 69.34
CA GLN A 739 12.46 10.86 68.51
C GLN A 739 12.03 9.57 67.76
N ARG A 740 11.16 8.76 68.36
CA ARG A 740 10.58 7.58 67.71
C ARG A 740 9.58 7.96 66.62
N GLU A 741 8.77 9.00 66.82
CA GLU A 741 7.88 9.56 65.79
C GLU A 741 8.67 10.13 64.61
N GLU A 742 9.74 10.91 64.87
CA GLU A 742 10.64 11.41 63.83
C GLU A 742 11.31 10.27 63.05
N HIS A 743 11.85 9.26 63.74
CA HIS A 743 12.46 8.09 63.11
C HIS A 743 11.46 7.28 62.27
N ASN A 744 10.22 7.12 62.74
CA ASN A 744 9.15 6.49 61.97
C ASN A 744 8.78 7.34 60.74
N GLY A 745 8.75 8.67 60.85
CA GLY A 745 8.55 9.58 59.72
C GLY A 745 9.68 9.56 58.69
N LEU A 746 10.92 9.36 59.13
CA LEU A 746 12.07 9.14 58.24
C LEU A 746 11.98 7.79 57.53
N ILE A 747 11.55 6.71 58.21
CA ILE A 747 11.27 5.42 57.57
C ILE A 747 10.14 5.56 56.54
N ALA A 748 9.03 6.23 56.87
CA ALA A 748 7.93 6.44 55.94
C ALA A 748 8.38 7.12 54.65
N ARG A 749 9.10 8.24 54.75
CA ARG A 749 9.70 8.94 53.60
C ARG A 749 10.73 8.08 52.85
N ASN A 750 11.51 7.27 53.55
CA ASN A 750 12.46 6.36 52.89
C ASN A 750 11.75 5.26 52.08
N VAL A 751 10.60 4.75 52.57
CA VAL A 751 9.72 3.84 51.83
C VAL A 751 9.07 4.54 50.64
N GLU A 752 8.55 5.76 50.81
CA GLU A 752 8.00 6.59 49.72
C GLU A 752 9.03 6.83 48.61
N PHE A 753 10.26 7.25 48.96
CA PHE A 753 11.35 7.41 47.99
C PHE A 753 11.76 6.09 47.34
N SER A 754 11.76 4.98 48.09
CA SER A 754 12.07 3.65 47.53
C SER A 754 11.00 3.19 46.53
N GLN A 755 9.71 3.41 46.83
CA GLN A 755 8.60 3.17 45.91
C GLN A 755 8.72 4.04 44.65
N LEU A 756 9.00 5.34 44.82
CA LEU A 756 9.18 6.27 43.70
C LEU A 756 10.36 5.88 42.80
N VAL A 757 11.48 5.41 43.38
CA VAL A 757 12.61 4.86 42.61
C VAL A 757 12.23 3.58 41.87
N VAL A 758 11.49 2.67 42.50
CA VAL A 758 10.99 1.44 41.84
C VAL A 758 10.02 1.77 40.71
N ASP A 759 9.15 2.77 40.88
CA ASP A 759 8.22 3.24 39.85
C ASP A 759 8.93 3.92 38.69
N TYR A 760 9.96 4.75 38.93
CA TYR A 760 10.81 5.28 37.87
C TYR A 760 11.57 4.17 37.15
N GLN A 761 12.11 3.18 37.85
CA GLN A 761 12.75 2.01 37.23
C GLN A 761 11.76 1.15 36.43
N ARG A 762 10.48 1.07 36.84
CA ARG A 762 9.43 0.39 36.09
C ARG A 762 9.15 1.15 34.78
N LYS A 763 8.87 2.45 34.86
CA LYS A 763 8.66 3.32 33.69
C LYS A 763 9.83 3.33 32.71
N LEU A 764 11.06 3.22 33.20
CA LEU A 764 12.26 3.17 32.37
C LEU A 764 12.39 1.81 31.64
N ARG A 765 11.96 0.71 32.27
CA ARG A 765 11.83 -0.61 31.58
C ARG A 765 10.67 -0.61 30.57
N GLU A 766 9.48 -0.16 30.98
CA GLU A 766 8.30 -0.04 30.12
C GLU A 766 8.60 0.83 28.88
N GLY A 767 9.34 1.93 29.05
CA GLY A 767 9.82 2.78 27.96
C GLY A 767 10.84 2.09 27.05
N ALA A 768 11.79 1.33 27.61
CA ALA A 768 12.75 0.56 26.82
C ALA A 768 12.07 -0.56 26.03
N GLU A 769 11.14 -1.31 26.63
CA GLU A 769 10.34 -2.35 26.00
C GLU A 769 9.46 -1.77 24.86
N SER A 770 8.87 -0.58 25.07
CA SER A 770 8.13 0.15 24.03
C SER A 770 9.03 0.60 22.87
N VAL A 771 10.24 1.10 23.17
CA VAL A 771 11.24 1.47 22.15
C VAL A 771 11.71 0.24 21.37
N ASP A 772 11.95 -0.89 22.02
CA ASP A 772 12.34 -2.12 21.32
C ASP A 772 11.20 -2.73 20.49
N ALA A 773 9.95 -2.66 20.96
CA ALA A 773 8.78 -3.02 20.16
C ALA A 773 8.63 -2.12 18.91
N SER A 774 8.86 -0.81 19.06
CA SER A 774 8.88 0.15 17.94
C SER A 774 10.03 -0.12 16.97
N ASN A 775 11.23 -0.43 17.48
CA ASN A 775 12.39 -0.85 16.68
C ASN A 775 12.11 -2.16 15.93
N GLU A 776 11.43 -3.13 16.54
CA GLU A 776 10.99 -4.35 15.85
C GLU A 776 9.98 -4.07 14.74
N LEU A 777 8.99 -3.21 14.97
CA LEU A 777 8.02 -2.80 13.94
C LEU A 777 8.72 -2.06 12.79
N SER A 778 9.66 -1.16 13.11
CA SER A 778 10.49 -0.47 12.12
C SER A 778 11.35 -1.46 11.31
N ARG A 779 11.92 -2.50 11.94
CA ARG A 779 12.67 -3.56 11.25
C ARG A 779 11.76 -4.41 10.35
N LYS A 780 10.57 -4.77 10.81
CA LYS A 780 9.55 -5.52 10.04
C LYS A 780 9.12 -4.71 8.80
N LEU A 781 8.73 -3.45 8.97
CA LEU A 781 8.40 -2.54 7.87
C LEU A 781 9.59 -2.31 6.91
N THR A 782 10.82 -2.23 7.41
CA THR A 782 12.01 -2.10 6.56
C THR A 782 12.25 -3.36 5.73
N MET A 783 12.02 -4.54 6.32
CA MET A 783 12.11 -5.83 5.63
C MET A 783 11.00 -5.97 4.58
N GLU A 784 9.76 -5.64 4.91
CA GLU A 784 8.62 -5.59 3.97
C GLU A 784 8.90 -4.63 2.80
N VAL A 785 9.40 -3.43 3.08
CA VAL A 785 9.83 -2.48 2.04
C VAL A 785 11.00 -3.02 1.19
N SER A 786 11.87 -3.88 1.74
CA SER A 786 12.94 -4.53 0.95
C SER A 786 12.40 -5.66 0.07
N ILE A 787 11.44 -6.44 0.57
CA ILE A 787 10.74 -7.49 -0.19
C ILE A 787 9.95 -6.86 -1.33
N LEU A 788 9.11 -5.85 -1.04
CA LEU A 788 8.33 -5.11 -2.04
C LEU A 788 9.20 -4.41 -3.09
N LYS A 789 10.41 -3.97 -2.75
CA LYS A 789 11.40 -3.47 -3.73
C LYS A 789 11.90 -4.57 -4.65
N HIS A 790 12.20 -5.76 -4.12
CA HIS A 790 12.66 -6.89 -4.91
C HIS A 790 11.53 -7.48 -5.78
N GLU A 791 10.31 -7.61 -5.25
CA GLU A 791 9.12 -7.97 -6.04
C GLU A 791 8.87 -6.97 -7.16
N LYS A 792 8.95 -5.66 -6.88
CA LYS A 792 8.85 -4.60 -7.90
C LYS A 792 9.95 -4.75 -8.96
N GLU A 793 11.18 -5.08 -8.58
CA GLU A 793 12.27 -5.32 -9.54
C GLU A 793 12.02 -6.55 -10.41
N ILE A 794 11.56 -7.66 -9.82
CA ILE A 794 11.15 -8.87 -10.55
C ILE A 794 10.03 -8.56 -11.55
N LEU A 795 9.01 -7.81 -11.12
CA LEU A 795 7.90 -7.36 -11.97
C LEU A 795 8.37 -6.42 -13.08
N GLN A 796 9.24 -5.44 -12.80
CA GLN A 796 9.82 -4.59 -13.83
C GLN A 796 10.71 -5.38 -14.80
N ASN A 797 11.38 -6.42 -14.35
CA ASN A 797 12.21 -7.29 -15.19
C ASN A 797 11.38 -8.36 -15.93
N SER A 798 10.12 -8.62 -15.57
CA SER A 798 9.17 -9.37 -16.40
C SER A 798 8.45 -8.45 -17.40
N GLU A 799 8.08 -7.24 -16.99
CA GLU A 799 7.51 -6.19 -17.85
C GLU A 799 8.47 -5.82 -18.99
N LYS A 800 9.76 -5.56 -18.68
CA LYS A 800 10.79 -5.32 -19.70
C LYS A 800 10.83 -6.45 -20.73
N ARG A 801 10.98 -7.71 -20.28
CA ARG A 801 11.01 -8.89 -21.16
C ARG A 801 9.77 -9.00 -22.02
N ALA A 802 8.58 -8.82 -21.45
CA ALA A 802 7.34 -8.80 -22.23
C ALA A 802 7.31 -7.65 -23.25
N SER A 803 7.81 -6.47 -22.89
CA SER A 803 7.93 -5.32 -23.82
C SER A 803 8.96 -5.56 -24.93
N ASP A 804 10.04 -6.28 -24.64
CA ASP A 804 11.09 -6.65 -25.58
C ASP A 804 10.61 -7.76 -26.54
N GLU A 805 9.87 -8.73 -26.03
CA GLU A 805 9.15 -9.74 -26.81
C GLU A 805 8.14 -9.06 -27.75
N VAL A 806 7.26 -8.19 -27.24
CA VAL A 806 6.32 -7.39 -28.04
C VAL A 806 7.03 -6.54 -29.09
N ARG A 807 8.18 -5.94 -28.77
CA ARG A 807 8.98 -5.17 -29.74
C ARG A 807 9.56 -6.08 -30.83
N SER A 808 10.14 -7.22 -30.47
CA SER A 808 10.69 -8.19 -31.44
C SER A 808 9.61 -8.80 -32.35
N LEU A 809 8.40 -9.03 -31.81
CA LEU A 809 7.23 -9.45 -32.57
C LEU A 809 6.74 -8.32 -33.48
N SER A 810 6.73 -7.07 -33.00
CA SER A 810 6.39 -5.90 -33.81
C SER A 810 7.38 -5.72 -34.98
N GLU A 811 8.69 -5.80 -34.72
CA GLU A 811 9.73 -5.78 -35.75
C GLU A 811 9.62 -6.95 -36.74
N ARG A 812 9.17 -8.13 -36.27
CA ARG A 812 8.90 -9.28 -37.14
C ARG A 812 7.67 -9.01 -38.01
N VAL A 813 6.61 -8.42 -37.47
CA VAL A 813 5.43 -7.99 -38.23
C VAL A 813 5.78 -6.91 -39.25
N HIS A 814 6.61 -5.92 -38.90
CA HIS A 814 7.06 -4.89 -39.85
C HIS A 814 7.95 -5.48 -40.96
N ARG A 815 8.84 -6.44 -40.64
CA ARG A 815 9.61 -7.19 -41.65
C ARG A 815 8.73 -8.06 -42.55
N LEU A 816 7.70 -8.69 -41.99
CA LEU A 816 6.72 -9.47 -42.76
C LEU A 816 5.86 -8.57 -43.64
N GLN A 817 5.43 -7.40 -43.16
CA GLN A 817 4.71 -6.40 -43.94
C GLN A 817 5.57 -5.91 -45.11
N ALA A 818 6.81 -5.49 -44.87
CA ALA A 818 7.73 -5.11 -45.95
C ALA A 818 7.97 -6.25 -46.96
N SER A 819 7.99 -7.52 -46.51
CA SER A 819 8.05 -8.68 -47.41
C SER A 819 6.74 -8.89 -48.19
N LEU A 820 5.59 -8.55 -47.62
CA LEU A 820 4.30 -8.60 -48.28
C LEU A 820 4.15 -7.45 -49.29
N ASP A 821 4.56 -6.23 -48.96
CA ASP A 821 4.53 -5.06 -49.83
C ASP A 821 5.47 -5.25 -51.05
N THR A 822 6.64 -5.87 -50.85
CA THR A 822 7.54 -6.26 -51.94
C THR A 822 7.03 -7.43 -52.76
N LEU A 823 6.34 -8.41 -52.14
CA LEU A 823 5.64 -9.44 -52.90
C LEU A 823 4.49 -8.86 -53.74
N GLN A 824 3.64 -8.01 -53.16
CA GLN A 824 2.54 -7.32 -53.83
C GLN A 824 3.03 -6.48 -55.00
N SER A 825 4.01 -5.59 -54.81
CA SER A 825 4.56 -4.79 -55.91
C SER A 825 5.25 -5.64 -57.00
N THR A 826 5.90 -6.77 -56.66
CA THR A 826 6.38 -7.71 -57.70
C THR A 826 5.26 -8.55 -58.33
N GLU A 827 4.09 -8.68 -57.70
CA GLU A 827 2.91 -9.30 -58.30
C GLU A 827 2.18 -8.29 -59.22
N GLU A 828 2.02 -7.04 -58.82
CA GLU A 828 1.54 -5.93 -59.66
C GLU A 828 2.39 -5.80 -60.93
N VAL A 829 3.72 -5.76 -60.83
CA VAL A 829 4.60 -5.73 -62.01
C VAL A 829 4.47 -6.99 -62.88
N ARG A 830 4.15 -8.16 -62.30
CA ARG A 830 3.84 -9.38 -63.08
C ARG A 830 2.45 -9.31 -63.72
N GLU A 831 1.45 -8.76 -63.04
CA GLU A 831 0.09 -8.50 -63.55
C GLU A 831 0.13 -7.53 -64.73
N GLU A 832 0.90 -6.44 -64.61
CA GLU A 832 1.17 -5.48 -65.68
C GLU A 832 1.90 -6.14 -66.85
N ALA A 833 2.92 -6.97 -66.61
CA ALA A 833 3.60 -7.72 -67.66
C ALA A 833 2.63 -8.69 -68.38
N ARG A 834 1.82 -9.46 -67.64
CA ARG A 834 0.74 -10.32 -68.18
C ARG A 834 -0.32 -9.52 -68.94
N ALA A 835 -0.61 -8.29 -68.52
CA ALA A 835 -1.57 -7.40 -69.19
C ALA A 835 -0.99 -6.79 -70.48
N MET A 836 0.29 -6.41 -70.48
CA MET A 836 1.00 -5.94 -71.66
C MET A 836 1.24 -7.07 -72.67
N GLU A 837 1.44 -8.31 -72.21
CA GLU A 837 1.51 -9.48 -73.09
C GLU A 837 0.13 -9.82 -73.68
N ARG A 838 -0.95 -9.80 -72.88
CA ARG A 838 -2.34 -9.92 -73.39
C ARG A 838 -2.66 -8.84 -74.42
N ARG A 839 -2.36 -7.57 -74.16
CA ARG A 839 -2.52 -6.47 -75.13
C ARG A 839 -1.75 -6.71 -76.43
N LYS A 840 -0.52 -7.21 -76.36
CA LYS A 840 0.27 -7.57 -77.56
C LYS A 840 -0.36 -8.74 -78.35
N GLN A 841 -0.94 -9.71 -77.65
CA GLN A 841 -1.67 -10.82 -78.27
C GLN A 841 -3.00 -10.34 -78.89
N GLU A 842 -3.74 -9.47 -78.21
CA GLU A 842 -4.95 -8.79 -78.72
C GLU A 842 -4.63 -7.93 -79.94
N GLU A 843 -3.57 -7.11 -79.90
CA GLU A 843 -3.06 -6.36 -81.06
C GLU A 843 -2.63 -7.25 -82.23
N TYR A 844 -2.11 -8.45 -81.95
CA TYR A 844 -1.70 -9.41 -82.98
C TYR A 844 -2.90 -10.12 -83.59
N ILE A 845 -3.90 -10.47 -82.78
CA ILE A 845 -5.22 -10.94 -83.25
C ILE A 845 -5.86 -9.85 -84.12
N HIS A 846 -5.91 -8.59 -83.67
CA HIS A 846 -6.40 -7.45 -84.47
C HIS A 846 -5.52 -7.09 -85.68
N LYS A 847 -4.30 -7.63 -85.82
CA LYS A 847 -3.52 -7.57 -87.07
C LYS A 847 -4.02 -8.67 -88.01
N ILE A 848 -4.06 -9.93 -87.55
CA ILE A 848 -4.58 -11.07 -88.32
C ILE A 848 -6.04 -10.86 -88.76
N GLU A 849 -6.91 -10.30 -87.92
CA GLU A 849 -8.31 -9.99 -88.27
C GLU A 849 -8.44 -8.96 -89.38
N ARG A 850 -7.56 -7.94 -89.40
CA ARG A 850 -7.49 -6.95 -90.48
C ARG A 850 -6.89 -7.53 -91.74
N GLU A 851 -5.77 -8.24 -91.65
CA GLU A 851 -5.15 -8.96 -92.77
C GLU A 851 -6.14 -9.98 -93.39
N TRP A 852 -6.96 -10.66 -92.57
CA TRP A 852 -8.03 -11.55 -93.03
C TRP A 852 -9.21 -10.79 -93.65
N ALA A 853 -9.61 -9.65 -93.08
CA ALA A 853 -10.65 -8.80 -93.67
C ALA A 853 -10.19 -8.16 -95.00
N GLU A 854 -8.92 -7.78 -95.10
CA GLU A 854 -8.27 -7.24 -96.30
C GLU A 854 -8.13 -8.32 -97.37
N ALA A 855 -7.62 -9.51 -97.04
CA ALA A 855 -7.57 -10.65 -97.97
C ALA A 855 -8.98 -11.12 -98.40
N LYS A 856 -9.99 -10.99 -97.52
CA LYS A 856 -11.41 -11.29 -97.85
C LYS A 856 -12.03 -10.20 -98.72
N ARG A 857 -11.65 -8.93 -98.55
CA ARG A 857 -11.99 -7.83 -99.45
C ARG A 857 -11.37 -8.08 -100.83
N GLU A 858 -10.07 -8.38 -100.90
CA GLU A 858 -9.35 -8.66 -102.15
C GLU A 858 -9.91 -9.89 -102.87
N LEU A 859 -10.23 -10.97 -102.14
CA LEU A 859 -10.90 -12.13 -102.71
C LEU A 859 -12.34 -11.84 -103.18
N GLN A 860 -12.99 -10.80 -102.65
CA GLN A 860 -14.28 -10.33 -103.16
C GLN A 860 -14.12 -9.39 -104.35
N GLU A 861 -13.13 -8.48 -104.33
CA GLU A 861 -12.74 -7.64 -105.46
C GLU A 861 -12.32 -8.51 -106.65
N GLU A 862 -11.54 -9.59 -106.46
CA GLU A 862 -11.19 -10.54 -107.51
C GLU A 862 -12.39 -11.34 -108.01
N ARG A 863 -13.36 -11.67 -107.14
CA ARG A 863 -14.63 -12.24 -107.60
C ARG A 863 -15.44 -11.26 -108.43
N ASP A 864 -15.41 -9.98 -108.10
CA ASP A 864 -16.09 -8.92 -108.84
C ASP A 864 -15.34 -8.55 -110.13
N ASN A 865 -14.01 -8.62 -110.16
CA ASN A 865 -13.19 -8.55 -111.37
C ASN A 865 -13.49 -9.74 -112.29
N VAL A 866 -13.58 -10.96 -111.77
CA VAL A 866 -13.99 -12.15 -112.55
C VAL A 866 -15.44 -12.02 -113.05
N ARG A 867 -16.37 -11.47 -112.26
CA ARG A 867 -17.75 -11.15 -112.71
C ARG A 867 -17.75 -10.10 -113.81
N ASN A 868 -16.95 -9.03 -113.69
CA ASN A 868 -16.84 -7.99 -114.70
C ASN A 868 -16.21 -8.55 -115.99
N LEU A 869 -15.10 -9.28 -115.90
CA LEU A 869 -14.45 -9.95 -117.04
C LEU A 869 -15.34 -11.01 -117.71
N THR A 870 -16.20 -11.71 -116.95
CA THR A 870 -17.17 -12.65 -117.54
C THR A 870 -18.37 -11.92 -118.16
N LEU A 871 -18.85 -10.82 -117.59
CA LEU A 871 -19.85 -9.95 -118.21
C LEU A 871 -19.31 -9.26 -119.48
N GLU A 872 -18.05 -8.83 -119.48
CA GLU A 872 -17.34 -8.29 -120.65
C GLU A 872 -17.23 -9.36 -121.74
N ARG A 873 -16.74 -10.57 -121.41
CA ARG A 873 -16.70 -11.71 -122.34
C ARG A 873 -18.09 -12.11 -122.85
N GLU A 874 -19.11 -12.10 -121.99
CA GLU A 874 -20.50 -12.30 -122.43
C GLU A 874 -20.97 -11.17 -123.36
N SER A 875 -20.54 -9.92 -123.13
CA SER A 875 -20.92 -8.78 -123.98
C SER A 875 -20.24 -8.84 -125.35
N THR A 876 -18.96 -9.22 -125.40
CA THR A 876 -18.23 -9.40 -126.67
C THR A 876 -18.74 -10.63 -127.42
N LEU A 877 -19.04 -11.74 -126.74
CA LEU A 877 -19.73 -12.89 -127.33
C LEU A 877 -21.13 -12.53 -127.84
N LYS A 878 -21.93 -11.76 -127.09
CA LYS A 878 -23.26 -11.29 -127.56
C LYS A 878 -23.14 -10.33 -128.75
N ASN A 879 -22.07 -9.54 -128.85
CA ASN A 879 -21.82 -8.68 -130.01
C ASN A 879 -21.31 -9.47 -131.22
N ALA A 880 -20.42 -10.44 -131.03
CA ALA A 880 -19.99 -11.36 -132.09
C ALA A 880 -21.16 -12.23 -132.60
N LEU A 881 -22.03 -12.70 -131.71
CA LEU A 881 -23.26 -13.40 -132.09
C LEU A 881 -24.22 -12.52 -132.89
N ARG A 882 -24.37 -11.22 -132.54
CA ARG A 882 -25.13 -10.26 -133.37
C ARG A 882 -24.52 -10.09 -134.76
N GLN A 883 -23.20 -9.96 -134.87
CA GLN A 883 -22.51 -9.87 -136.16
C GLN A 883 -22.68 -11.14 -136.99
N VAL A 884 -22.60 -12.33 -136.37
CA VAL A 884 -22.88 -13.61 -137.04
C VAL A 884 -24.36 -13.72 -137.44
N GLU A 885 -25.30 -13.26 -136.62
CA GLU A 885 -26.71 -13.19 -136.99
C GLU A 885 -26.95 -12.23 -138.17
N GLU A 886 -26.30 -11.06 -138.19
CA GLU A 886 -26.38 -10.08 -139.27
C GLU A 886 -25.83 -10.66 -140.58
N LEU A 887 -24.62 -11.22 -140.57
CA LEU A 887 -24.05 -11.96 -141.70
C LEU A 887 -24.93 -13.15 -142.14
N SER A 888 -25.63 -13.82 -141.21
CA SER A 888 -26.56 -14.91 -141.56
C SER A 888 -27.85 -14.40 -142.24
N LYS A 889 -28.33 -13.20 -141.86
CA LYS A 889 -29.49 -12.54 -142.50
C LYS A 889 -29.10 -12.06 -143.92
N GLU A 890 -27.89 -11.52 -144.08
CA GLU A 890 -27.32 -11.18 -145.38
C GLU A 890 -27.18 -12.42 -146.28
N LEU A 891 -26.57 -13.50 -145.78
CA LEU A 891 -26.47 -14.79 -146.49
C LEU A 891 -27.85 -15.34 -146.88
N ALA A 892 -28.84 -15.28 -145.99
CA ALA A 892 -30.20 -15.72 -146.29
C ALA A 892 -30.87 -14.89 -147.40
N SER A 893 -30.66 -13.56 -147.39
CA SER A 893 -31.15 -12.67 -148.45
C SER A 893 -30.46 -12.94 -149.80
N ALA A 894 -29.15 -13.22 -149.79
CA ALA A 894 -28.40 -13.61 -150.98
C ALA A 894 -28.92 -14.96 -151.54
N LEU A 895 -29.14 -15.96 -150.69
CA LEU A 895 -29.70 -17.25 -151.09
C LEU A 895 -31.13 -17.13 -151.67
N GLN A 896 -31.96 -16.23 -151.13
CA GLN A 896 -33.28 -15.92 -151.72
C GLN A 896 -33.14 -15.27 -153.10
N SER A 897 -32.17 -14.38 -153.31
CA SER A 897 -31.90 -13.79 -154.62
C SER A 897 -31.42 -14.84 -155.65
N VAL A 898 -30.58 -15.79 -155.23
CA VAL A 898 -30.13 -16.93 -156.05
C VAL A 898 -31.32 -17.80 -156.47
N ALA A 899 -32.16 -18.23 -155.53
CA ALA A 899 -33.32 -19.07 -155.85
C ALA A 899 -34.31 -18.38 -156.83
N VAL A 900 -34.47 -17.06 -156.73
CA VAL A 900 -35.26 -16.27 -157.70
C VAL A 900 -34.58 -16.24 -159.08
N ALA A 901 -33.26 -16.15 -159.17
CA ALA A 901 -32.53 -16.21 -160.43
C ALA A 901 -32.57 -17.61 -161.08
N GLU A 902 -32.33 -18.68 -160.29
CA GLU A 902 -32.43 -20.08 -160.72
C GLU A 902 -33.82 -20.39 -161.30
N SER A 903 -34.89 -19.95 -160.63
CA SER A 903 -36.27 -20.16 -161.09
C SER A 903 -36.58 -19.49 -162.43
N LYS A 904 -35.91 -18.36 -162.75
CA LYS A 904 -36.07 -17.66 -164.04
C LYS A 904 -35.28 -18.33 -165.14
N ALA A 905 -34.03 -18.73 -164.87
CA ALA A 905 -33.18 -19.44 -165.82
C ALA A 905 -33.85 -20.75 -166.30
N ALA A 906 -34.40 -21.55 -165.39
CA ALA A 906 -35.08 -22.80 -165.73
C ALA A 906 -36.31 -22.61 -166.64
N VAL A 907 -37.06 -21.51 -166.46
CA VAL A 907 -38.23 -21.18 -167.30
C VAL A 907 -37.82 -20.69 -168.69
N ALA A 908 -36.67 -20.00 -168.82
CA ALA A 908 -36.13 -19.59 -170.10
C ALA A 908 -35.58 -20.78 -170.90
N GLU A 909 -34.73 -21.62 -170.29
CA GLU A 909 -34.13 -22.78 -170.96
C GLU A 909 -35.19 -23.80 -171.46
N ALA A 910 -36.27 -23.99 -170.70
CA ALA A 910 -37.40 -24.84 -171.10
C ALA A 910 -38.12 -24.33 -172.37
N ARG A 911 -38.22 -23.01 -172.58
CA ARG A 911 -38.88 -22.44 -173.77
C ARG A 911 -38.03 -22.58 -175.04
N CYS A 912 -36.70 -22.46 -174.92
CA CYS A 912 -35.79 -22.66 -176.05
C CYS A 912 -35.88 -24.09 -176.63
N SER A 913 -35.97 -25.09 -175.74
CA SER A 913 -36.10 -26.52 -176.10
C SER A 913 -37.19 -26.79 -177.15
N ASP A 914 -38.33 -26.12 -177.06
CA ASP A 914 -39.54 -26.53 -177.79
C ASP A 914 -39.74 -25.78 -179.11
N LEU A 915 -39.07 -24.64 -179.30
CA LEU A 915 -39.03 -23.93 -180.58
C LEU A 915 -38.04 -24.58 -181.57
N GLU A 916 -36.87 -25.04 -181.10
CA GLU A 916 -35.84 -25.61 -181.99
C GLU A 916 -36.35 -26.88 -182.72
N LYS A 917 -37.18 -27.70 -182.06
CA LYS A 917 -37.79 -28.91 -182.66
C LYS A 917 -38.74 -28.64 -183.84
N ILE A 918 -39.19 -27.40 -184.02
CA ILE A 918 -40.15 -27.03 -185.10
C ILE A 918 -39.41 -26.71 -186.41
N MET A 919 -38.12 -26.36 -186.37
CA MET A 919 -37.36 -25.91 -187.55
C MET A 919 -36.95 -27.02 -188.53
N GLU A 920 -36.85 -28.27 -188.10
CA GLU A 920 -36.18 -29.33 -188.88
C GLU A 920 -37.07 -30.05 -189.93
N ALA A 921 -38.37 -29.78 -189.97
CA ALA A 921 -39.33 -30.49 -190.84
C ALA A 921 -39.47 -29.93 -192.28
N GLY A 922 -38.56 -29.06 -192.75
CA GLY A 922 -38.93 -27.99 -193.69
C GLY A 922 -38.66 -28.14 -195.21
N ARG A 923 -37.61 -28.85 -195.68
CA ARG A 923 -37.20 -28.75 -197.12
C ARG A 923 -36.53 -29.99 -197.74
N THR A 924 -37.10 -30.49 -198.86
CA THR A 924 -36.37 -30.87 -200.10
C THR A 924 -37.33 -31.23 -201.26
N LYS A 925 -36.91 -30.93 -202.50
CA LYS A 925 -37.44 -31.33 -203.85
C LYS A 925 -38.38 -30.39 -204.67
N ASP A 926 -37.82 -29.89 -205.79
CA ASP A 926 -38.17 -30.09 -207.22
C ASP A 926 -39.60 -29.81 -207.78
N PRO A 927 -39.81 -29.57 -209.11
CA PRO A 927 -39.05 -28.75 -210.09
C PRO A 927 -39.95 -27.89 -211.06
N ASP A 928 -39.35 -27.32 -212.12
CA ASP A 928 -39.86 -26.45 -213.23
C ASP A 928 -41.31 -26.62 -213.77
N GLY A 929 -41.98 -25.61 -214.35
CA GLY A 929 -41.58 -24.19 -214.60
C GLY A 929 -42.56 -23.39 -215.53
N ALA A 930 -42.19 -22.13 -215.84
CA ALA A 930 -42.83 -21.11 -216.73
C ALA A 930 -43.89 -20.12 -216.15
N ASP A 931 -43.61 -18.81 -216.34
CA ASP A 931 -44.47 -17.59 -216.40
C ASP A 931 -45.44 -17.14 -215.26
N GLY A 932 -44.89 -16.83 -214.07
CA GLY A 932 -45.29 -15.70 -213.18
C GLY A 932 -46.76 -15.53 -212.69
N PRO A 933 -47.14 -14.39 -212.07
CA PRO A 933 -46.36 -13.37 -211.34
C PRO A 933 -46.82 -13.15 -209.86
N SER A 934 -46.08 -12.32 -209.10
CA SER A 934 -46.47 -11.61 -207.85
C SER A 934 -46.18 -12.23 -206.45
N SER A 935 -45.43 -11.45 -205.65
CA SER A 935 -45.60 -11.11 -204.22
C SER A 935 -45.67 -12.15 -203.07
N SER A 936 -44.70 -11.98 -202.15
CA SER A 936 -44.80 -12.03 -200.66
C SER A 936 -45.03 -13.33 -199.87
N SER A 937 -44.05 -13.71 -199.03
CA SER A 937 -44.22 -13.93 -197.58
C SER A 937 -42.90 -14.24 -196.82
N GLU A 938 -41.99 -13.27 -196.67
CA GLU A 938 -40.70 -13.49 -195.95
C GLU A 938 -40.79 -13.44 -194.41
N LYS A 939 -41.91 -13.00 -193.83
CA LYS A 939 -41.99 -12.62 -192.40
C LYS A 939 -41.97 -13.76 -191.38
N ILE A 940 -42.21 -15.01 -191.78
CA ILE A 940 -42.45 -16.11 -190.82
C ILE A 940 -41.12 -16.72 -190.31
N LEU A 941 -40.10 -16.85 -191.16
CA LEU A 941 -38.81 -17.49 -190.81
C LEU A 941 -37.79 -16.56 -190.14
N ALA A 942 -38.09 -15.26 -190.06
CA ALA A 942 -37.30 -14.29 -189.30
C ALA A 942 -37.70 -14.31 -187.81
N ASN A 943 -39.00 -14.12 -187.51
CA ASN A 943 -39.50 -14.00 -186.14
C ASN A 943 -39.06 -15.13 -185.21
N PHE A 944 -39.13 -16.39 -185.67
CA PHE A 944 -38.72 -17.55 -184.86
C PHE A 944 -37.20 -17.60 -184.57
N ARG A 945 -36.37 -16.88 -185.32
CA ARG A 945 -34.93 -16.78 -185.07
C ARG A 945 -34.64 -15.72 -184.02
N ASP A 946 -35.17 -14.51 -184.21
CA ASP A 946 -35.04 -13.37 -183.30
C ASP A 946 -35.56 -13.69 -181.88
N GLU A 947 -36.61 -14.50 -181.78
CA GLU A 947 -37.23 -14.88 -180.49
C GLU A 947 -36.41 -15.95 -179.74
N ILE A 948 -35.76 -16.88 -180.44
CA ILE A 948 -34.81 -17.83 -179.85
C ILE A 948 -33.53 -17.12 -179.39
N GLU A 949 -33.04 -16.14 -180.16
CA GLU A 949 -31.81 -15.41 -179.84
C GLU A 949 -31.99 -14.54 -178.57
N LYS A 950 -33.13 -13.83 -178.43
CA LYS A 950 -33.47 -13.11 -177.19
C LYS A 950 -33.60 -14.01 -175.96
N LEU A 951 -34.25 -15.17 -176.10
CA LEU A 951 -34.38 -16.11 -174.97
C LEU A 951 -33.03 -16.73 -174.57
N ARG A 952 -32.06 -16.84 -175.50
CA ARG A 952 -30.66 -17.15 -175.18
C ARG A 952 -29.97 -16.01 -174.43
N GLU A 953 -30.16 -14.75 -174.83
CA GLU A 953 -29.61 -13.59 -174.11
C GLU A 953 -30.16 -13.47 -172.68
N GLU A 954 -31.47 -13.62 -172.47
CA GLU A 954 -32.08 -13.61 -171.12
C GLU A 954 -31.59 -14.77 -170.25
N ALA A 955 -31.47 -15.99 -170.82
CA ALA A 955 -30.93 -17.14 -170.10
C ALA A 955 -29.46 -16.94 -169.70
N GLN A 956 -28.63 -16.38 -170.60
CA GLN A 956 -27.22 -16.10 -170.34
C GLN A 956 -27.05 -15.02 -169.26
N ALA A 957 -27.78 -13.91 -169.35
CA ALA A 957 -27.75 -12.86 -168.32
C ALA A 957 -28.20 -13.37 -166.94
N SER A 958 -29.17 -14.28 -166.88
CA SER A 958 -29.57 -14.95 -165.63
C SER A 958 -28.49 -15.90 -165.09
N LYS A 959 -27.68 -16.51 -165.97
CA LYS A 959 -26.52 -17.36 -165.62
C LYS A 959 -25.37 -16.53 -165.05
N ASP A 960 -25.08 -15.38 -165.65
CA ASP A 960 -24.00 -14.50 -165.21
C ASP A 960 -24.32 -13.84 -163.86
N HIS A 961 -25.58 -13.47 -163.61
CA HIS A 961 -26.05 -13.06 -162.27
C HIS A 961 -25.94 -14.19 -161.23
N MET A 962 -26.24 -15.44 -161.61
CA MET A 962 -26.08 -16.60 -160.72
C MET A 962 -24.60 -16.82 -160.34
N LEU A 963 -23.67 -16.65 -161.29
CA LEU A 963 -22.23 -16.73 -161.02
C LEU A 963 -21.75 -15.65 -160.04
N GLN A 964 -22.14 -14.39 -160.23
CA GLN A 964 -21.81 -13.31 -159.30
C GLN A 964 -22.32 -13.57 -157.87
N ALA A 965 -23.55 -14.09 -157.75
CA ALA A 965 -24.12 -14.42 -156.45
C ALA A 965 -23.43 -15.64 -155.79
N ASP A 966 -22.97 -16.62 -156.58
CA ASP A 966 -22.20 -17.77 -156.06
C ASP A 966 -20.76 -17.38 -155.65
N GLU A 967 -20.17 -16.34 -156.27
CA GLU A 967 -18.92 -15.73 -155.79
C GLU A 967 -19.10 -14.98 -154.46
N VAL A 968 -20.15 -14.15 -154.32
CA VAL A 968 -20.51 -13.51 -153.04
C VAL A 968 -20.73 -14.56 -151.94
N LYS A 969 -21.42 -15.65 -152.26
CA LYS A 969 -21.66 -16.80 -151.37
C LYS A 969 -20.37 -17.54 -150.98
N ARG A 970 -19.32 -17.56 -151.83
CA ARG A 970 -17.98 -18.03 -151.45
C ARG A 970 -17.27 -17.05 -150.52
N PHE A 971 -17.36 -15.74 -150.81
CA PHE A 971 -16.73 -14.69 -150.01
C PHE A 971 -17.28 -14.61 -148.58
N ILE A 972 -18.60 -14.65 -148.40
CA ILE A 972 -19.22 -14.69 -147.06
C ILE A 972 -18.79 -15.96 -146.31
N ARG A 973 -18.68 -17.10 -147.02
CA ARG A 973 -18.33 -18.40 -146.42
C ARG A 973 -16.86 -18.50 -145.99
N SER A 974 -15.93 -17.82 -146.68
CA SER A 974 -14.54 -17.69 -146.21
C SER A 974 -14.41 -16.69 -145.06
N SER A 975 -15.09 -15.54 -145.13
CA SER A 975 -15.07 -14.53 -144.06
C SER A 975 -15.65 -15.06 -142.74
N SER A 976 -16.74 -15.83 -142.80
CA SER A 976 -17.33 -16.50 -141.62
C SER A 976 -16.38 -17.51 -140.97
N PHE A 977 -15.53 -18.19 -141.76
CA PHE A 977 -14.57 -19.16 -141.22
C PHE A 977 -13.45 -18.46 -140.45
N ILE A 978 -12.90 -17.37 -141.01
CA ILE A 978 -11.85 -16.55 -140.39
C ILE A 978 -12.32 -15.92 -139.07
N HIS A 979 -13.60 -15.57 -138.94
CA HIS A 979 -14.15 -15.03 -137.70
C HIS A 979 -14.44 -16.07 -136.61
N LEU A 980 -14.70 -17.34 -136.95
CA LEU A 980 -14.76 -18.40 -135.93
C LEU A 980 -13.37 -18.80 -135.43
N GLU A 981 -12.36 -18.81 -136.30
CA GLU A 981 -10.99 -19.22 -135.94
C GLU A 981 -10.27 -18.22 -135.00
N ASN A 982 -10.75 -16.97 -134.94
CA ASN A 982 -10.33 -15.95 -133.97
C ASN A 982 -11.19 -15.89 -132.69
N ALA A 983 -12.10 -16.85 -132.47
CA ALA A 983 -13.01 -16.90 -131.33
C ALA A 983 -12.79 -18.13 -130.41
N SER A 984 -11.64 -18.82 -130.57
CA SER A 984 -11.15 -19.90 -129.70
C SER A 984 -9.80 -19.54 -129.06
#